data_AF-A0A5C7MZY0-F1
#
_entry.id   AF-A0A5C7MZY0-F1
#
_cell.length_a   1.000
_cell.length_b   1.000
_cell.length_c   1.000
_cell.angle_alpha   90.00
_cell.angle_beta   90.00
_cell.angle_gamma   90.00
#
_symmetry.space_group_name_H-M   'P 1'
#
loop_
_entity.id
_entity.type
_entity.pdbx_description
1 polymer ?
#
loop_
_entity_poly.entity_id
_entity_poly.type
_entity_poly.pdbx_seq_one_letter_code
_entity_poly.pdbx_strand_id
1 'polypeptide(L)'
;MIRSLLALLTIITLALQAQAQKPKSYPAVTQELATKIIAAPAPKAPQSLAVVPFTATPSSQQSKAFGEYLTETIIGSISGHPDKLKLFERTRMDAILKEHEFILTDLMKPAAALKIGQLAPIDAILSGTYTKLKSYIEVSARIIDVTSGEITMSYVGRIKMNKNMATLFTQPDAVVEPVDKSKNNTINVTFTGNTTAPAKTQAEICKEKAEAFRPHLNDLSTPEKISTVVNDAVKTPFDNVCGKLHYDVMYAFTRFKLDPEPYKNFLLSTLDTIAYPAGDDRAYEMVRYLTTDNHVDAREWKSGFAAMSKVGNYYLSNYTTQLIGKTDASEAEQKDRIKQYFDLAAQNKLGLPRAISFELAYVEMMEGLSKNQPLRQYVYETYAAQLTPDDKLKATLFSELSSMYKEETHPQRKTELMGWLARYVNANDYPKAHEQLYDFAWNFKMTYNEATNDVTRREFPESDLRMLTQLCRDKFAAYALLTPYPSQKDDRINFCVKYNVAIPGVIPTLEEADAILKGSNLTEQLRVMKLLALMDTPPAKLENTLVNLLNKKSLEDKTTMNNIQTLAISVLGNLKTVNAKAIDYMVAALPHYGNDTEAAKEALVKIGKPAVKALTMRLDKTTDQDGGLQHQLITILGKMGKDAATAEKSIQRILTITRNSEVRYAAEAALQAIGGN
;
A
#
# COMPACT_ATOMS: atom_id res chain seq x y z
N MET A 1 -10.90 -10.61 42.63
CA MET A 1 -11.92 -11.51 42.02
C MET A 1 -12.92 -10.84 41.08
N ILE A 2 -13.02 -9.50 41.01
CA ILE A 2 -14.00 -8.82 40.11
C ILE A 2 -13.40 -8.45 38.73
N ARG A 3 -12.07 -8.48 38.59
CA ARG A 3 -11.39 -8.20 37.29
C ARG A 3 -11.30 -9.39 36.33
N SER A 4 -11.54 -10.61 36.81
CA SER A 4 -11.51 -11.83 35.98
C SER A 4 -12.86 -12.14 35.32
N LEU A 5 -13.97 -11.55 35.81
CA LEU A 5 -15.29 -11.70 35.19
C LEU A 5 -15.49 -10.77 33.99
N LEU A 6 -14.84 -9.59 33.97
CA LEU A 6 -14.97 -8.65 32.84
C LEU A 6 -14.20 -9.11 31.60
N ALA A 7 -13.06 -9.79 31.77
CA ALA A 7 -12.27 -10.34 30.68
C ALA A 7 -12.91 -11.59 30.05
N LEU A 8 -13.70 -12.36 30.81
CA LEU A 8 -14.51 -13.43 30.24
C LEU A 8 -15.74 -12.90 29.49
N LEU A 9 -16.29 -11.75 29.88
CA LEU A 9 -17.44 -11.15 29.19
C LEU A 9 -17.07 -10.53 27.83
N THR A 10 -15.86 -9.97 27.68
CA THR A 10 -15.38 -9.41 26.40
C THR A 10 -14.83 -10.46 25.42
N ILE A 11 -14.41 -11.63 25.91
CA ILE A 11 -14.00 -12.76 25.05
C ILE A 11 -15.22 -13.56 24.56
N ILE A 12 -16.38 -13.47 25.24
CA ILE A 12 -17.64 -14.10 24.79
C ILE A 12 -18.42 -13.23 23.77
N THR A 13 -18.17 -11.92 23.68
CA THR A 13 -18.80 -11.06 22.65
C THR A 13 -18.11 -11.09 21.28
N LEU A 14 -16.90 -11.67 21.17
CA LEU A 14 -16.18 -11.84 19.89
C LEU A 14 -16.34 -13.25 19.29
N ALA A 15 -17.12 -14.14 19.92
CA ALA A 15 -17.43 -15.48 19.43
C ALA A 15 -18.88 -15.64 18.93
N LEU A 16 -19.68 -14.56 18.89
CA LEU A 16 -20.94 -14.53 18.13
C LEU A 16 -20.75 -13.70 16.86
N GLN A 17 -20.28 -14.33 15.78
CA GLN A 17 -20.77 -14.07 14.41
C GLN A 17 -20.18 -14.98 13.31
N ALA A 18 -19.54 -16.10 13.67
CA ALA A 18 -19.49 -17.27 12.77
C ALA A 18 -20.65 -18.23 13.06
N GLN A 19 -21.87 -17.72 13.25
CA GLN A 19 -23.05 -18.58 13.09
C GLN A 19 -23.17 -18.87 11.60
N ALA A 20 -22.95 -20.12 11.20
CA ALA A 20 -23.35 -20.60 9.88
C ALA A 20 -24.83 -20.22 9.69
N GLN A 21 -25.10 -19.22 8.84
CA GLN A 21 -26.44 -18.66 8.65
C GLN A 21 -27.36 -19.82 8.23
N LYS A 22 -28.35 -20.15 9.06
CA LYS A 22 -29.33 -21.20 8.73
C LYS A 22 -30.18 -20.72 7.55
N PRO A 23 -30.45 -21.56 6.53
CA PRO A 23 -31.34 -21.18 5.44
C PRO A 23 -32.72 -20.74 5.95
N LYS A 24 -33.17 -19.55 5.58
CA LYS A 24 -34.47 -18.96 5.93
C LYS A 24 -35.46 -19.08 4.77
N SER A 25 -36.74 -18.77 4.98
CA SER A 25 -37.71 -18.70 3.88
C SER A 25 -37.38 -17.54 2.93
N TYR A 26 -37.81 -17.64 1.67
CA TYR A 26 -37.63 -16.56 0.68
C TYR A 26 -38.14 -15.20 1.19
N PRO A 27 -39.37 -15.08 1.73
CA PRO A 27 -39.85 -13.80 2.26
C PRO A 27 -39.01 -13.25 3.41
N ALA A 28 -38.46 -14.12 4.26
CA ALA A 28 -37.63 -13.67 5.37
C ALA A 28 -36.30 -13.07 4.90
N VAL A 29 -35.67 -13.67 3.88
CA VAL A 29 -34.43 -13.16 3.29
C VAL A 29 -34.68 -11.85 2.54
N THR A 30 -35.73 -11.78 1.73
CA THR A 30 -36.03 -10.55 0.96
C THR A 30 -36.45 -9.40 1.87
N GLN A 31 -37.21 -9.65 2.94
CA GLN A 31 -37.54 -8.63 3.94
C GLN A 31 -36.32 -8.15 4.71
N GLU A 32 -35.40 -9.05 5.08
CA GLU A 32 -34.15 -8.69 5.75
C GLU A 32 -33.27 -7.82 4.85
N LEU A 33 -33.12 -8.20 3.58
CA LEU A 33 -32.40 -7.42 2.58
C LEU A 33 -33.05 -6.05 2.36
N ALA A 34 -34.37 -5.98 2.16
CA ALA A 34 -35.11 -4.73 1.99
C ALA A 34 -34.91 -3.80 3.20
N THR A 35 -35.04 -4.34 4.42
CA THR A 35 -34.82 -3.58 5.66
C THR A 35 -33.41 -3.01 5.73
N LYS A 36 -32.38 -3.79 5.33
CA LYS A 36 -31.00 -3.30 5.26
C LYS A 36 -30.80 -2.23 4.19
N ILE A 37 -31.46 -2.35 3.04
CA ILE A 37 -31.41 -1.33 1.97
C ILE A 37 -32.00 -0.01 2.48
N ILE A 38 -33.18 -0.07 3.11
CA ILE A 38 -33.89 1.11 3.64
C ILE A 38 -33.14 1.79 4.80
N ALA A 39 -32.34 1.02 5.55
CA ALA A 39 -31.54 1.50 6.67
C ALA A 39 -30.09 1.86 6.27
N ALA A 40 -29.71 1.68 5.01
CA ALA A 40 -28.36 1.98 4.55
C ALA A 40 -28.04 3.48 4.73
N PRO A 41 -26.87 3.85 5.26
CA PRO A 41 -26.46 5.25 5.34
C PRO A 41 -26.37 5.84 3.92
N ALA A 42 -27.01 6.99 3.73
CA ALA A 42 -26.98 7.73 2.48
C ALA A 42 -26.59 9.19 2.74
N PRO A 43 -25.73 9.79 1.89
CA PRO A 43 -25.33 11.19 2.03
C PRO A 43 -26.48 12.18 1.75
N LYS A 44 -27.59 11.72 1.14
CA LYS A 44 -28.77 12.52 0.80
C LYS A 44 -30.03 11.67 0.92
N ALA A 45 -31.15 12.27 1.34
CA ALA A 45 -32.49 11.65 1.38
C ALA A 45 -33.52 12.53 0.65
N PRO A 46 -34.33 11.97 -0.29
CA PRO A 46 -34.27 10.60 -0.78
C PRO A 46 -33.03 10.36 -1.66
N GLN A 47 -32.37 9.22 -1.47
CA GLN A 47 -31.23 8.79 -2.29
C GLN A 47 -31.75 8.23 -3.61
N SER A 48 -31.21 8.70 -4.73
CA SER A 48 -31.50 8.10 -6.03
C SER A 48 -30.77 6.77 -6.17
N LEU A 49 -31.49 5.65 -6.05
CA LEU A 49 -30.94 4.30 -6.05
C LEU A 49 -31.29 3.59 -7.36
N ALA A 50 -30.28 3.22 -8.14
CA ALA A 50 -30.45 2.35 -9.29
C ALA A 50 -30.39 0.88 -8.88
N VAL A 51 -31.35 0.08 -9.33
CA VAL A 51 -31.39 -1.36 -9.08
C VAL A 51 -31.02 -2.11 -10.36
N VAL A 52 -30.01 -2.98 -10.26
CA VAL A 52 -29.55 -3.86 -11.34
C VAL A 52 -30.04 -5.28 -11.08
N PRO A 53 -30.41 -6.06 -12.13
CA PRO A 53 -30.82 -7.44 -11.95
C PRO A 53 -29.78 -8.28 -11.22
N PHE A 54 -30.22 -9.10 -10.27
CA PHE A 54 -29.36 -10.07 -9.59
C PHE A 54 -28.86 -11.13 -10.56
N THR A 55 -27.55 -11.38 -10.59
CA THR A 55 -26.93 -12.31 -11.56
C THR A 55 -26.47 -13.62 -10.93
N ALA A 56 -26.49 -14.70 -11.70
CA ALA A 56 -25.95 -15.99 -11.26
C ALA A 56 -24.43 -15.91 -11.13
N THR A 57 -23.86 -16.56 -10.11
CA THR A 57 -22.42 -16.82 -10.09
C THR A 57 -22.03 -17.90 -11.12
N PRO A 58 -20.78 -17.91 -11.62
CA PRO A 58 -20.33 -18.87 -12.63
C PRO A 58 -20.48 -20.35 -12.24
N SER A 59 -20.50 -20.64 -10.93
CA SER A 59 -20.64 -21.98 -10.36
C SER A 59 -22.10 -22.43 -10.16
N SER A 60 -23.07 -21.58 -10.49
CA SER A 60 -24.51 -21.85 -10.36
C SER A 60 -25.13 -22.28 -11.69
N GLN A 61 -26.17 -23.12 -11.63
CA GLN A 61 -27.06 -23.30 -12.78
C GLN A 61 -27.69 -21.94 -13.11
N GLN A 62 -27.31 -21.37 -14.26
CA GLN A 62 -27.67 -20.00 -14.65
C GLN A 62 -29.18 -19.92 -14.90
N SER A 63 -29.90 -19.17 -14.05
CA SER A 63 -31.33 -18.89 -14.26
C SER A 63 -31.59 -17.38 -14.28
N LYS A 64 -31.74 -16.81 -15.47
CA LYS A 64 -32.15 -15.41 -15.59
C LYS A 64 -33.47 -15.13 -14.87
N ALA A 65 -34.42 -16.06 -14.93
CA ALA A 65 -35.73 -15.97 -14.31
C ALA A 65 -35.68 -15.81 -12.77
N PHE A 66 -34.78 -16.53 -12.08
CA PHE A 66 -34.65 -16.36 -10.64
C PHE A 66 -34.08 -14.98 -10.25
N GLY A 67 -33.08 -14.52 -11.00
CA GLY A 67 -32.48 -13.20 -10.79
C GLY A 67 -33.48 -12.06 -10.97
N GLU A 68 -34.27 -12.11 -12.04
CA GLU A 68 -35.36 -11.15 -12.32
C GLU A 68 -36.44 -11.20 -11.23
N TYR A 69 -36.90 -12.40 -10.85
CA TYR A 69 -37.90 -12.56 -9.79
C TYR A 69 -37.44 -12.01 -8.43
N LEU A 70 -36.17 -12.24 -8.06
CA LEU A 70 -35.57 -11.65 -6.87
C LEU A 70 -35.49 -10.12 -6.95
N THR A 71 -35.10 -9.59 -8.10
CA THR A 71 -34.97 -8.14 -8.33
C THR A 71 -36.33 -7.45 -8.17
N GLU A 72 -37.38 -7.96 -8.84
CA GLU A 72 -38.74 -7.43 -8.75
C GLU A 72 -39.28 -7.46 -7.31
N THR A 73 -39.01 -8.54 -6.57
CA THR A 73 -39.44 -8.65 -5.17
C THR A 73 -38.76 -7.61 -4.29
N ILE A 74 -37.46 -7.35 -4.49
CA ILE A 74 -36.73 -6.34 -3.73
C ILE A 74 -37.21 -4.94 -4.09
N ILE A 75 -37.38 -4.63 -5.37
CA ILE A 75 -37.93 -3.34 -5.83
C ILE A 75 -39.31 -3.09 -5.19
N GLY A 76 -40.22 -4.07 -5.28
CA GLY A 76 -41.53 -3.98 -4.65
C GLY A 76 -41.44 -3.73 -3.14
N SER A 77 -40.53 -4.42 -2.45
CA SER A 77 -40.36 -4.30 -1.00
C SER A 77 -39.77 -2.96 -0.55
N ILE A 78 -38.93 -2.31 -1.36
CA ILE A 78 -38.30 -1.02 -1.01
C ILE A 78 -39.04 0.20 -1.59
N SER A 79 -39.93 0.00 -2.57
CA SER A 79 -40.70 1.07 -3.23
C SER A 79 -41.64 1.85 -2.30
N GLY A 80 -42.05 1.27 -1.17
CA GLY A 80 -42.89 1.91 -0.17
C GLY A 80 -42.22 3.02 0.66
N HIS A 81 -40.97 3.37 0.36
CA HIS A 81 -40.18 4.37 1.10
C HIS A 81 -39.68 5.53 0.22
N PRO A 82 -40.58 6.29 -0.45
CA PRO A 82 -40.20 7.41 -1.33
C PRO A 82 -39.55 8.59 -0.59
N ASP A 83 -39.73 8.66 0.74
CA ASP A 83 -39.06 9.60 1.63
C ASP A 83 -37.55 9.30 1.79
N LYS A 84 -37.14 8.05 1.54
CA LYS A 84 -35.75 7.59 1.66
C LYS A 84 -35.10 7.26 0.34
N LEU A 85 -35.85 6.71 -0.62
CA LEU A 85 -35.33 6.15 -1.85
C LEU A 85 -36.12 6.66 -3.05
N LYS A 86 -35.40 7.18 -4.05
CA LYS A 86 -35.93 7.42 -5.39
C LYS A 86 -35.40 6.31 -6.30
N LEU A 87 -36.25 5.35 -6.64
CA LEU A 87 -35.82 4.13 -7.32
C LEU A 87 -35.75 4.30 -8.84
N PHE A 88 -34.70 3.73 -9.42
CA PHE A 88 -34.48 3.67 -10.86
C PHE A 88 -34.21 2.23 -11.29
N GLU A 89 -35.02 1.68 -12.18
CA GLU A 89 -34.76 0.38 -12.80
C GLU A 89 -33.84 0.57 -14.00
N ARG A 90 -32.58 0.12 -13.89
CA ARG A 90 -31.61 0.40 -14.96
C ARG A 90 -31.97 -0.28 -16.28
N THR A 91 -32.51 -1.50 -16.25
CA THR A 91 -32.95 -2.21 -17.47
C THR A 91 -34.16 -1.54 -18.15
N ARG A 92 -35.11 -0.99 -17.39
CA ARG A 92 -36.23 -0.23 -17.97
C ARG A 92 -35.78 1.16 -18.42
N MET A 93 -34.84 1.78 -17.71
CA MET A 93 -34.25 3.05 -18.13
C MET A 93 -33.45 2.87 -19.42
N ASP A 94 -32.63 1.83 -19.53
CA ASP A 94 -31.90 1.46 -20.74
C ASP A 94 -32.87 1.11 -21.89
N ALA A 95 -33.98 0.43 -21.61
CA ALA A 95 -35.01 0.12 -22.62
C ALA A 95 -35.75 1.37 -23.11
N ILE A 96 -36.18 2.27 -22.20
CA ILE A 96 -36.81 3.56 -22.53
C ILE A 96 -35.81 4.46 -23.28
N LEU A 97 -34.54 4.45 -22.88
CA LEU A 97 -33.46 5.17 -23.55
C LEU A 97 -33.21 4.64 -24.96
N LYS A 98 -33.26 3.33 -25.14
CA LYS A 98 -33.12 2.67 -26.44
C LYS A 98 -34.33 2.92 -27.35
N GLU A 99 -35.54 3.01 -26.77
CA GLU A 99 -36.77 3.40 -27.47
C GLU A 99 -36.72 4.87 -27.91
N HIS A 100 -36.21 5.77 -27.06
CA HIS A 100 -35.98 7.18 -27.40
C HIS A 100 -34.82 7.39 -28.36
N GLU A 101 -33.75 6.58 -28.31
CA GLU A 101 -32.71 6.49 -29.35
C GLU A 101 -33.32 6.15 -30.71
N PHE A 102 -34.28 5.22 -30.74
CA PHE A 102 -35.01 4.83 -31.95
C PHE A 102 -35.94 5.91 -32.51
N ILE A 103 -36.45 6.82 -31.67
CA ILE A 103 -37.20 8.02 -32.11
C ILE A 103 -36.25 9.11 -32.62
N LEU A 104 -34.99 9.12 -32.17
CA LEU A 104 -33.96 10.09 -32.53
C LEU A 104 -33.16 9.72 -33.79
N THR A 105 -33.24 8.49 -34.28
CA THR A 105 -32.58 8.07 -35.54
C THR A 105 -33.15 8.79 -36.76
N ASP A 106 -34.33 9.41 -36.67
CA ASP A 106 -34.95 10.16 -37.78
C ASP A 106 -34.81 11.70 -37.66
N LEU A 107 -34.31 12.25 -36.55
CA LEU A 107 -34.14 13.71 -36.35
C LEU A 107 -32.94 14.05 -35.45
N MET A 108 -31.76 14.15 -36.05
CA MET A 108 -30.56 14.69 -35.42
C MET A 108 -30.69 16.19 -35.09
N LYS A 109 -30.98 16.54 -33.83
CA LYS A 109 -30.77 17.89 -33.28
C LYS A 109 -30.04 17.84 -31.92
N PRO A 110 -28.99 18.67 -31.71
CA PRO A 110 -28.25 18.77 -30.44
C PRO A 110 -29.10 19.09 -29.20
N ALA A 111 -30.28 19.69 -29.38
CA ALA A 111 -31.17 20.08 -28.30
C ALA A 111 -31.85 18.89 -27.57
N ALA A 112 -31.90 17.70 -28.19
CA ALA A 112 -32.45 16.50 -27.55
C ALA A 112 -31.44 15.85 -26.57
N ALA A 113 -30.14 15.93 -26.86
CA ALA A 113 -29.08 15.43 -25.99
C ALA A 113 -29.00 16.20 -24.65
N LEU A 114 -29.35 17.49 -24.66
CA LEU A 114 -29.49 18.33 -23.46
C LEU A 114 -30.63 17.90 -22.53
N LYS A 115 -31.68 17.26 -23.06
CA LYS A 115 -32.79 16.68 -22.27
C LYS A 115 -32.46 15.28 -21.74
N ILE A 116 -31.62 14.52 -22.45
CA ILE A 116 -31.07 13.23 -22.00
C ILE A 116 -30.04 13.42 -20.88
N GLY A 117 -29.24 14.51 -20.92
CA GLY A 117 -28.36 14.90 -19.81
C GLY A 117 -29.08 15.30 -18.51
N GLN A 118 -30.42 15.37 -18.51
CA GLN A 118 -31.26 15.54 -17.32
C GLN A 118 -31.82 14.22 -16.78
N LEU A 119 -31.47 13.07 -17.39
CA LEU A 119 -31.88 11.76 -16.89
C LEU A 119 -31.22 11.48 -15.55
N ALA A 120 -32.02 10.92 -14.65
CA ALA A 120 -31.93 11.21 -13.24
C ALA A 120 -30.55 10.96 -12.61
N PRO A 121 -30.10 11.86 -11.71
CA PRO A 121 -28.85 11.68 -10.98
C PRO A 121 -29.00 10.47 -10.06
N ILE A 122 -28.40 9.34 -10.44
CA ILE A 122 -28.29 8.14 -9.60
C ILE A 122 -27.14 8.37 -8.62
N ASP A 123 -27.43 8.30 -7.32
CA ASP A 123 -26.45 8.49 -6.25
C ASP A 123 -25.76 7.16 -5.88
N ALA A 124 -26.49 6.04 -5.97
CA ALA A 124 -25.97 4.71 -5.60
C ALA A 124 -26.55 3.61 -6.48
N ILE A 125 -25.83 2.48 -6.59
CA ILE A 125 -26.25 1.28 -7.32
C ILE A 125 -26.41 0.11 -6.35
N LEU A 126 -27.59 -0.51 -6.36
CA LEU A 126 -27.83 -1.82 -5.77
C LEU A 126 -27.50 -2.90 -6.81
N SER A 127 -26.47 -3.70 -6.51
CA SER A 127 -26.06 -4.86 -7.31
C SER A 127 -25.99 -6.10 -6.44
N GLY A 128 -26.25 -7.27 -7.02
CA GLY A 128 -26.17 -8.52 -6.29
C GLY A 128 -26.00 -9.75 -7.15
N THR A 129 -25.55 -10.82 -6.52
CA THR A 129 -25.36 -12.12 -7.13
C THR A 129 -26.08 -13.20 -6.33
N TYR A 130 -26.36 -14.33 -6.97
CA TYR A 130 -26.86 -15.49 -6.28
C TYR A 130 -26.16 -16.78 -6.74
N THR A 131 -26.06 -17.74 -5.83
CA THR A 131 -25.47 -19.06 -6.06
C THR A 131 -26.45 -20.14 -5.63
N LYS A 132 -26.93 -20.97 -6.56
CA LYS A 132 -27.75 -22.13 -6.25
C LYS A 132 -26.88 -23.25 -5.69
N LEU A 133 -27.17 -23.67 -4.46
CA LEU A 133 -26.58 -24.86 -3.82
C LEU A 133 -27.66 -25.93 -3.61
N LYS A 134 -27.25 -27.14 -3.22
CA LYS A 134 -28.13 -28.32 -3.16
C LYS A 134 -29.37 -28.12 -2.28
N SER A 135 -29.24 -27.43 -1.14
CA SER A 135 -30.32 -27.27 -0.15
C SER A 135 -30.77 -25.82 0.07
N TYR A 136 -30.07 -24.84 -0.52
CA TYR A 136 -30.39 -23.42 -0.40
C TYR A 136 -29.78 -22.60 -1.55
N ILE A 137 -30.23 -21.37 -1.70
CA ILE A 137 -29.67 -20.37 -2.62
C ILE A 137 -29.00 -19.32 -1.75
N GLU A 138 -27.72 -19.06 -1.97
CA GLU A 138 -27.03 -17.96 -1.32
C GLU A 138 -27.21 -16.70 -2.17
N VAL A 139 -27.60 -15.59 -1.54
CA VAL A 139 -27.82 -14.29 -2.18
C VAL A 139 -26.87 -13.31 -1.54
N SER A 140 -26.11 -12.60 -2.37
CA SER A 140 -25.23 -11.51 -1.96
C SER A 140 -25.71 -10.21 -2.61
N ALA A 141 -25.78 -9.12 -1.85
CA ALA A 141 -26.16 -7.82 -2.36
C ALA A 141 -25.26 -6.73 -1.78
N ARG A 142 -25.03 -5.67 -2.55
CA ARG A 142 -24.23 -4.51 -2.16
C ARG A 142 -24.86 -3.23 -2.69
N ILE A 143 -24.83 -2.18 -1.87
CA ILE A 143 -25.02 -0.81 -2.36
C ILE A 143 -23.65 -0.19 -2.54
N ILE A 144 -23.44 0.41 -3.71
CA ILE A 144 -22.20 1.05 -4.11
C ILE A 144 -22.51 2.52 -4.36
N ASP A 145 -21.86 3.42 -3.65
CA ASP A 145 -21.91 4.86 -3.96
C ASP A 145 -21.23 5.11 -5.31
N VAL A 146 -21.95 5.76 -6.24
CA VAL A 146 -21.46 5.97 -7.61
C VAL A 146 -20.30 6.95 -7.66
N THR A 147 -20.15 7.82 -6.65
CA THR A 147 -19.11 8.85 -6.58
C THR A 147 -17.81 8.30 -6.01
N SER A 148 -17.89 7.62 -4.87
CA SER A 148 -16.73 7.16 -4.11
C SER A 148 -16.35 5.72 -4.41
N GLY A 149 -17.21 4.94 -5.08
CA GLY A 149 -17.03 3.49 -5.24
C GLY A 149 -17.17 2.71 -3.94
N GLU A 150 -17.50 3.38 -2.83
CA GLU A 150 -17.60 2.76 -1.51
C GLU A 150 -18.81 1.83 -1.43
N ILE A 151 -18.61 0.66 -0.83
CA ILE A 151 -19.71 -0.26 -0.51
C ILE A 151 -20.35 0.21 0.80
N THR A 152 -21.44 0.97 0.70
CA THR A 152 -22.15 1.55 1.84
C THR A 152 -23.05 0.54 2.56
N MET A 153 -23.39 -0.56 1.88
CA MET A 153 -24.12 -1.69 2.46
C MET A 153 -23.68 -3.00 1.84
N SER A 154 -23.54 -4.05 2.66
CA SER A 154 -23.37 -5.43 2.21
C SER A 154 -24.35 -6.36 2.92
N TYR A 155 -24.88 -7.31 2.15
CA TYR A 155 -25.81 -8.32 2.61
C TYR A 155 -25.43 -9.69 2.06
N VAL A 156 -25.51 -10.71 2.92
CA VAL A 156 -25.48 -12.12 2.54
C VAL A 156 -26.65 -12.81 3.24
N GLY A 157 -27.42 -13.57 2.49
CA GLY A 157 -28.56 -14.34 2.98
C GLY A 157 -28.67 -15.69 2.31
N ARG A 158 -29.27 -16.66 3.01
CA ARG A 158 -29.47 -18.02 2.49
C ARG A 158 -30.96 -18.34 2.44
N ILE A 159 -31.46 -18.56 1.24
CA ILE A 159 -32.85 -18.93 0.98
C ILE A 159 -32.97 -20.44 0.93
N LYS A 160 -33.76 -21.04 1.82
CA LYS A 160 -34.06 -22.47 1.81
C LYS A 160 -34.76 -22.83 0.50
N MET A 161 -34.22 -23.82 -0.21
CA MET A 161 -34.83 -24.32 -1.45
C MET A 161 -36.19 -24.95 -1.15
N ASN A 162 -37.22 -24.57 -1.90
CA ASN A 162 -38.55 -25.19 -1.84
C ASN A 162 -39.01 -25.63 -3.24
N LYS A 163 -40.07 -26.44 -3.31
CA LYS A 163 -40.56 -27.01 -4.58
C LYS A 163 -40.95 -25.95 -5.61
N ASN A 164 -41.51 -24.82 -5.17
CA ASN A 164 -41.93 -23.72 -6.04
C ASN A 164 -40.76 -22.86 -6.54
N MET A 165 -39.65 -22.81 -5.80
CA MET A 165 -38.44 -22.10 -6.24
C MET A 165 -37.60 -22.96 -7.17
N ALA A 166 -37.65 -24.29 -7.02
CA ALA A 166 -36.93 -25.21 -7.88
C ALA A 166 -37.34 -25.08 -9.37
N THR A 167 -38.60 -24.73 -9.64
CA THR A 167 -39.13 -24.50 -11.00
C THR A 167 -38.53 -23.27 -11.68
N LEU A 168 -38.05 -22.29 -10.91
CA LEU A 168 -37.33 -21.13 -11.44
C LEU A 168 -35.92 -21.51 -11.95
N PHE A 169 -35.44 -22.72 -11.69
CA PHE A 169 -34.13 -23.20 -12.15
C PHE A 169 -34.21 -24.38 -13.12
N THR A 170 -35.42 -24.79 -13.52
CA THR A 170 -35.63 -25.76 -14.61
C THR A 170 -35.74 -24.99 -15.92
N GLN A 171 -34.76 -25.13 -16.81
CA GLN A 171 -34.93 -24.74 -18.21
C GLN A 171 -35.90 -25.75 -18.87
N PRO A 172 -36.70 -25.35 -19.87
CA PRO A 172 -37.29 -26.32 -20.78
C PRO A 172 -36.13 -26.98 -21.53
N ASP A 173 -35.83 -28.23 -21.21
CA ASP A 173 -34.92 -29.02 -22.03
C ASP A 173 -35.50 -29.10 -23.44
N ALA A 174 -34.66 -28.78 -24.41
CA ALA A 174 -34.84 -29.24 -25.78
C ALA A 174 -35.04 -30.75 -25.72
N VAL A 175 -36.27 -31.19 -25.98
CA VAL A 175 -36.60 -32.60 -26.12
C VAL A 175 -35.93 -33.10 -27.39
N VAL A 176 -34.73 -33.66 -27.24
CA VAL A 176 -34.22 -34.66 -28.18
C VAL A 176 -34.91 -35.96 -27.79
N GLU A 177 -36.00 -36.29 -28.47
CA GLU A 177 -36.60 -37.62 -28.35
C GLU A 177 -35.83 -38.62 -29.25
N PRO A 178 -35.56 -39.85 -28.76
CA PRO A 178 -34.97 -40.90 -29.57
C PRO A 178 -35.99 -41.47 -30.56
N VAL A 179 -35.49 -41.87 -31.73
CA VAL A 179 -36.22 -42.65 -32.73
C VAL A 179 -36.67 -43.97 -32.12
N ASP A 180 -37.98 -44.17 -32.00
CA ASP A 180 -38.56 -45.51 -32.04
C ASP A 180 -39.69 -45.59 -33.08
N LYS A 181 -39.62 -46.65 -33.89
CA LYS A 181 -40.55 -46.93 -34.98
C LYS A 181 -41.75 -47.66 -34.41
N SER A 182 -42.95 -47.09 -34.55
CA SER A 182 -44.14 -47.75 -35.12
C SER A 182 -45.46 -47.26 -34.53
N LYS A 183 -46.46 -47.23 -35.43
CA LYS A 183 -47.92 -47.16 -35.24
C LYS A 183 -48.56 -45.76 -35.24
N ASN A 184 -48.92 -45.37 -36.47
CA ASN A 184 -50.15 -44.68 -36.88
C ASN A 184 -51.15 -44.35 -35.76
N ASN A 185 -51.42 -43.06 -35.59
CA ASN A 185 -52.78 -42.60 -35.82
C ASN A 185 -52.83 -41.12 -36.21
N THR A 186 -53.36 -40.91 -37.40
CA THR A 186 -53.69 -39.63 -38.03
C THR A 186 -54.79 -38.93 -37.24
N ILE A 187 -54.55 -37.69 -36.82
CA ILE A 187 -55.62 -36.68 -36.80
C ILE A 187 -55.02 -35.41 -37.42
N ASN A 188 -55.43 -35.14 -38.65
CA ASN A 188 -55.15 -33.91 -39.37
C ASN A 188 -55.90 -32.75 -38.70
N VAL A 189 -55.16 -31.75 -38.23
CA VAL A 189 -55.69 -30.38 -38.18
C VAL A 189 -54.74 -29.50 -38.98
N THR A 190 -55.20 -29.18 -40.17
CA THR A 190 -54.56 -28.32 -41.16
C THR A 190 -54.57 -26.88 -40.64
N PHE A 191 -53.39 -26.31 -40.37
CA PHE A 191 -53.18 -24.87 -40.41
C PHE A 191 -52.36 -24.53 -41.65
N THR A 192 -53.02 -23.90 -42.59
CA THR A 192 -52.44 -23.31 -43.80
C THR A 192 -51.61 -22.07 -43.45
N GLY A 193 -50.37 -22.01 -43.94
CA GLY A 193 -49.78 -20.75 -44.41
C GLY A 193 -48.48 -20.27 -43.75
N ASN A 194 -47.40 -20.39 -44.53
CA ASN A 194 -46.16 -19.60 -44.55
C ASN A 194 -45.03 -19.94 -43.57
N THR A 195 -44.15 -20.84 -44.04
CA THR A 195 -42.76 -20.99 -43.60
C THR A 195 -41.91 -19.82 -44.09
N THR A 196 -41.56 -18.91 -43.19
CA THR A 196 -40.30 -18.15 -43.27
C THR A 196 -39.40 -18.65 -42.14
N ALA A 197 -38.18 -19.09 -42.49
CA ALA A 197 -37.15 -19.44 -41.52
C ALA A 197 -36.94 -18.29 -40.52
N PRO A 198 -36.64 -18.56 -39.24
CA PRO A 198 -36.35 -17.48 -38.29
C PRO A 198 -35.11 -16.72 -38.78
N ALA A 199 -35.27 -15.42 -39.06
CA ALA A 199 -34.18 -14.55 -39.51
C ALA A 199 -33.12 -14.44 -38.40
N LYS A 200 -31.84 -14.58 -38.78
CA LYS A 200 -30.71 -14.43 -37.85
C LYS A 200 -30.76 -13.06 -37.17
N THR A 201 -30.48 -13.02 -35.88
CA THR A 201 -30.37 -11.77 -35.12
C THR A 201 -29.16 -10.96 -35.60
N GLN A 202 -29.19 -9.63 -35.44
CA GLN A 202 -28.06 -8.75 -35.77
C GLN A 202 -26.75 -9.21 -35.11
N ALA A 203 -26.83 -9.69 -33.86
CA ALA A 203 -25.67 -10.19 -33.12
C ALA A 203 -25.05 -11.46 -33.76
N GLU A 204 -25.88 -12.36 -34.29
CA GLU A 204 -25.43 -13.55 -35.01
C GLU A 204 -24.77 -13.17 -36.35
N ILE A 205 -25.36 -12.21 -37.08
CA ILE A 205 -24.77 -11.67 -38.31
C ILE A 205 -23.40 -11.03 -38.03
N CYS A 206 -23.30 -10.22 -36.98
CA CYS A 206 -22.06 -9.59 -36.55
C CYS A 206 -21.00 -10.63 -36.14
N LYS A 207 -21.40 -11.69 -35.44
CA LYS A 207 -20.52 -12.79 -35.04
C LYS A 207 -19.97 -13.54 -36.24
N GLU A 208 -20.82 -13.91 -37.20
CA GLU A 208 -20.40 -14.58 -38.44
C GLU A 208 -19.44 -13.71 -39.25
N LYS A 209 -19.70 -12.39 -39.33
CA LYS A 209 -18.80 -11.44 -39.98
C LYS A 209 -17.43 -11.38 -39.30
N ALA A 210 -17.38 -11.34 -37.97
CA ALA A 210 -16.13 -11.34 -37.22
C ALA A 210 -15.36 -12.68 -37.36
N GLU A 211 -16.06 -13.81 -37.33
CA GLU A 211 -15.47 -15.13 -37.52
C GLU A 211 -14.91 -15.32 -38.94
N ALA A 212 -15.60 -14.79 -39.96
CA ALA A 212 -15.12 -14.78 -41.33
C ALA A 212 -13.91 -13.84 -41.53
N PHE A 213 -13.80 -12.78 -40.73
CA PHE A 213 -12.71 -11.81 -40.82
C PHE A 213 -11.41 -12.28 -40.15
N ARG A 214 -11.51 -13.01 -39.02
CA ARG A 214 -10.36 -13.47 -38.21
C ARG A 214 -9.23 -14.15 -38.99
N PRO A 215 -9.48 -15.05 -39.97
CA PRO A 215 -8.42 -15.67 -40.75
C PRO A 215 -7.51 -14.67 -41.47
N HIS A 216 -8.01 -13.49 -41.87
CA HIS A 216 -7.22 -12.47 -42.54
C HIS A 216 -6.16 -11.84 -41.61
N LEU A 217 -6.33 -11.95 -40.29
CA LEU A 217 -5.39 -11.43 -39.29
C LEU A 217 -4.20 -12.37 -39.05
N ASN A 218 -4.22 -13.59 -39.57
CA ASN A 218 -3.12 -14.56 -39.41
C ASN A 218 -1.95 -14.27 -40.35
N ASP A 219 -2.17 -13.55 -41.44
CA ASP A 219 -1.16 -13.25 -42.46
C ASP A 219 -1.14 -11.76 -42.80
N LEU A 220 -0.25 -11.03 -42.12
CA LEU A 220 -0.01 -9.59 -42.27
C LEU A 220 1.40 -9.32 -42.81
N SER A 221 1.93 -10.24 -43.63
CA SER A 221 3.34 -10.26 -44.08
C SER A 221 3.70 -9.22 -45.14
N THR A 222 2.72 -8.60 -45.82
CA THR A 222 2.97 -7.61 -46.87
C THR A 222 2.11 -6.35 -46.71
N PRO A 223 2.55 -5.18 -47.23
CA PRO A 223 1.77 -3.94 -47.19
C PRO A 223 0.37 -4.06 -47.81
N GLU A 224 0.22 -4.87 -48.87
CA GLU A 224 -1.07 -5.09 -49.54
C GLU A 224 -2.04 -5.86 -48.66
N LYS A 225 -1.56 -6.89 -47.95
CA LYS A 225 -2.37 -7.66 -46.99
C LYS A 225 -2.81 -6.79 -45.82
N ILE A 226 -1.90 -5.97 -45.29
CA ILE A 226 -2.22 -5.01 -44.22
C ILE A 226 -3.29 -4.01 -44.72
N SER A 227 -3.09 -3.42 -45.89
CA SER A 227 -4.05 -2.47 -46.48
C SER A 227 -5.42 -3.10 -46.72
N THR A 228 -5.47 -4.36 -47.15
CA THR A 228 -6.71 -5.12 -47.34
C THR A 228 -7.45 -5.29 -46.00
N VAL A 229 -6.75 -5.72 -44.96
CA VAL A 229 -7.32 -5.88 -43.61
C VAL A 229 -7.84 -4.55 -43.08
N VAL A 230 -7.10 -3.46 -43.24
CA VAL A 230 -7.53 -2.12 -42.81
C VAL A 230 -8.78 -1.68 -43.56
N ASN A 231 -8.77 -1.75 -44.89
CA ASN A 231 -9.90 -1.34 -45.74
C ASN A 231 -11.17 -2.14 -45.44
N ASP A 232 -11.05 -3.41 -45.08
CA ASP A 232 -12.19 -4.24 -44.70
C ASP A 232 -12.65 -3.98 -43.27
N ALA A 233 -11.73 -3.75 -42.33
CA ALA A 233 -12.05 -3.45 -40.95
C ALA A 233 -12.84 -2.15 -40.81
N VAL A 234 -12.38 -1.05 -41.44
CA VAL A 234 -13.01 0.28 -41.30
C VAL A 234 -14.41 0.38 -41.92
N LYS A 235 -14.82 -0.60 -42.75
CA LYS A 235 -16.20 -0.71 -43.25
C LYS A 235 -17.18 -1.12 -42.14
N THR A 236 -16.68 -1.64 -41.02
CA THR A 236 -17.49 -1.95 -39.86
C THR A 236 -17.32 -0.82 -38.84
N PRO A 237 -18.39 -0.17 -38.39
CA PRO A 237 -18.29 0.77 -37.29
C PRO A 237 -17.77 0.06 -36.05
N PHE A 238 -16.90 0.71 -35.28
CA PHE A 238 -16.46 0.17 -34.00
C PHE A 238 -17.54 0.43 -32.95
N ASP A 239 -18.71 -0.18 -33.08
CA ASP A 239 -19.83 -0.12 -32.14
C ASP A 239 -19.85 -1.30 -31.14
N ASN A 240 -20.82 -1.33 -30.22
CA ASN A 240 -20.94 -2.39 -29.21
C ASN A 240 -21.57 -3.70 -29.74
N VAL A 241 -21.92 -3.76 -31.04
CA VAL A 241 -22.63 -4.90 -31.64
C VAL A 241 -21.72 -5.66 -32.61
N CYS A 242 -21.35 -5.01 -33.71
CA CYS A 242 -20.49 -5.54 -34.78
C CYS A 242 -19.02 -5.13 -34.59
N GLY A 243 -18.75 -4.07 -33.84
CA GLY A 243 -17.42 -3.51 -33.66
C GLY A 243 -16.44 -4.37 -32.85
N LYS A 244 -16.86 -5.51 -32.29
CA LYS A 244 -15.96 -6.41 -31.54
C LYS A 244 -14.76 -6.91 -32.33
N LEU A 245 -14.84 -6.94 -33.67
CA LEU A 245 -13.70 -7.31 -34.52
C LEU A 245 -12.51 -6.35 -34.35
N HIS A 246 -12.74 -5.08 -33.98
CA HIS A 246 -11.65 -4.11 -33.85
C HIS A 246 -10.69 -4.47 -32.71
N TYR A 247 -11.16 -5.16 -31.67
CA TYR A 247 -10.27 -5.72 -30.64
C TYR A 247 -9.31 -6.76 -31.23
N ASP A 248 -9.79 -7.63 -32.13
CA ASP A 248 -8.96 -8.63 -32.80
C ASP A 248 -7.93 -7.93 -33.74
N VAL A 249 -8.36 -6.88 -34.45
CA VAL A 249 -7.46 -6.07 -35.32
C VAL A 249 -6.38 -5.38 -34.51
N MET A 250 -6.75 -4.63 -33.46
CA MET A 250 -5.79 -3.94 -32.58
C MET A 250 -4.82 -4.93 -31.94
N TYR A 251 -5.30 -6.10 -31.50
CA TYR A 251 -4.44 -7.15 -30.96
C TYR A 251 -3.45 -7.68 -32.00
N ALA A 252 -3.91 -7.98 -33.22
CA ALA A 252 -3.04 -8.44 -34.30
C ALA A 252 -1.98 -7.38 -34.66
N PHE A 253 -2.38 -6.13 -34.88
CA PHE A 253 -1.45 -5.05 -35.21
C PHE A 253 -0.43 -4.80 -34.09
N THR A 254 -0.86 -4.83 -32.83
CA THR A 254 0.06 -4.75 -31.69
C THR A 254 1.07 -5.91 -31.69
N ARG A 255 0.60 -7.15 -31.88
CA ARG A 255 1.45 -8.35 -31.91
C ARG A 255 2.50 -8.29 -33.02
N PHE A 256 2.14 -7.78 -34.19
CA PHE A 256 3.03 -7.65 -35.35
C PHE A 256 3.75 -6.30 -35.43
N LYS A 257 3.59 -5.41 -34.43
CA LYS A 257 4.16 -4.05 -34.39
C LYS A 257 3.83 -3.22 -35.64
N LEU A 258 2.56 -3.26 -36.04
CA LEU A 258 2.04 -2.54 -37.19
C LEU A 258 1.24 -1.32 -36.72
N ASP A 259 1.46 -0.18 -37.37
CA ASP A 259 0.75 1.07 -37.10
C ASP A 259 0.24 1.71 -38.39
N PRO A 260 -0.79 1.11 -39.04
CA PRO A 260 -1.27 1.62 -40.31
C PRO A 260 -2.09 2.90 -40.12
N GLU A 261 -1.57 4.00 -40.69
CA GLU A 261 -2.13 5.35 -40.61
C GLU A 261 -3.65 5.45 -40.91
N PRO A 262 -4.23 4.77 -41.93
CA PRO A 262 -5.68 4.86 -42.17
C PRO A 262 -6.51 4.26 -41.02
N TYR A 263 -5.98 3.24 -40.33
CA TYR A 263 -6.64 2.65 -39.18
C TYR A 263 -6.56 3.57 -37.95
N LYS A 264 -5.42 4.24 -37.71
CA LYS A 264 -5.31 5.26 -36.66
C LYS A 264 -6.35 6.36 -36.83
N ASN A 265 -6.48 6.89 -38.06
CA ASN A 265 -7.46 7.93 -38.37
C ASN A 265 -8.92 7.47 -38.12
N PHE A 266 -9.23 6.20 -38.43
CA PHE A 266 -10.51 5.60 -38.07
C PHE A 266 -10.73 5.53 -36.56
N LEU A 267 -9.73 5.13 -35.77
CA LEU A 267 -9.85 5.08 -34.30
C LEU A 267 -9.98 6.47 -33.68
N LEU A 268 -9.19 7.45 -34.13
CA LEU A 268 -9.25 8.84 -33.65
C LEU A 268 -10.63 9.46 -33.91
N SER A 269 -11.13 9.31 -35.14
CA SER A 269 -12.48 9.79 -35.48
C SER A 269 -13.57 9.09 -34.67
N THR A 270 -13.43 7.79 -34.42
CA THR A 270 -14.35 7.05 -33.55
C THR A 270 -14.31 7.57 -32.12
N LEU A 271 -13.11 7.76 -31.56
CA LEU A 271 -12.91 8.26 -30.19
C LEU A 271 -13.56 9.64 -29.99
N ASP A 272 -13.45 10.53 -30.97
CA ASP A 272 -14.07 11.86 -30.94
C ASP A 272 -15.61 11.81 -30.86
N THR A 273 -16.25 10.72 -31.31
CA THR A 273 -17.70 10.55 -31.22
C THR A 273 -18.19 10.05 -29.86
N ILE A 274 -17.30 9.56 -28.99
CA ILE A 274 -17.69 8.97 -27.71
C ILE A 274 -18.06 10.09 -26.72
N ALA A 275 -19.35 10.18 -26.40
CA ALA A 275 -19.87 11.16 -25.46
C ALA A 275 -19.48 10.86 -24.00
N TYR A 276 -19.46 9.57 -23.61
CA TYR A 276 -19.20 9.12 -22.24
C TYR A 276 -18.10 8.03 -22.18
N PRO A 277 -16.82 8.42 -22.28
CA PRO A 277 -15.69 7.49 -22.28
C PRO A 277 -15.60 6.60 -21.03
N ALA A 278 -16.01 7.10 -19.86
CA ALA A 278 -15.93 6.34 -18.60
C ALA A 278 -16.80 5.07 -18.56
N GLY A 279 -17.85 5.00 -19.38
CA GLY A 279 -18.72 3.82 -19.49
C GLY A 279 -18.56 3.07 -20.80
N ASP A 280 -17.50 3.35 -21.56
CA ASP A 280 -17.28 2.83 -22.90
C ASP A 280 -15.95 2.10 -22.98
N ASP A 281 -16.00 0.77 -22.94
CA ASP A 281 -14.82 -0.10 -22.98
C ASP A 281 -13.93 0.16 -24.21
N ARG A 282 -14.52 0.68 -25.31
CA ARG A 282 -13.78 1.00 -26.54
C ARG A 282 -12.83 2.18 -26.33
N ALA A 283 -13.25 3.18 -25.56
CA ALA A 283 -12.55 4.45 -25.46
C ALA A 283 -11.13 4.28 -24.91
N TYR A 284 -10.98 3.51 -23.84
CA TYR A 284 -9.67 3.26 -23.24
C TYR A 284 -8.82 2.37 -24.15
N GLU A 285 -9.41 1.34 -24.77
CA GLU A 285 -8.68 0.44 -25.66
C GLU A 285 -8.16 1.14 -26.91
N MET A 286 -8.91 2.11 -27.46
CA MET A 286 -8.42 2.96 -28.54
C MET A 286 -7.23 3.80 -28.11
N VAL A 287 -7.29 4.47 -26.96
CA VAL A 287 -6.14 5.25 -26.44
C VAL A 287 -4.95 4.34 -26.15
N ARG A 288 -5.17 3.17 -25.55
CA ARG A 288 -4.12 2.19 -25.27
C ARG A 288 -3.43 1.73 -26.55
N TYR A 289 -4.20 1.41 -27.59
CA TYR A 289 -3.66 1.01 -28.90
C TYR A 289 -2.90 2.15 -29.58
N LEU A 290 -3.52 3.34 -29.70
CA LEU A 290 -2.94 4.51 -30.36
C LEU A 290 -1.59 4.91 -29.76
N THR A 291 -1.41 4.72 -28.46
CA THR A 291 -0.17 5.08 -27.74
C THR A 291 0.79 3.90 -27.56
N THR A 292 0.61 2.78 -28.28
CA THR A 292 1.41 1.54 -28.06
C THR A 292 2.89 1.72 -28.38
N ASP A 293 3.22 2.58 -29.33
CA ASP A 293 4.58 2.96 -29.71
C ASP A 293 5.25 3.92 -28.70
N ASN A 294 4.51 4.35 -27.67
CA ASN A 294 4.86 5.40 -26.71
C ASN A 294 5.06 6.78 -27.32
N HIS A 295 4.78 6.94 -28.62
CA HIS A 295 4.70 8.24 -29.24
C HIS A 295 3.25 8.72 -29.13
N VAL A 296 3.06 10.00 -28.84
CA VAL A 296 1.72 10.59 -28.79
C VAL A 296 1.80 11.86 -29.59
N ASP A 297 1.33 11.82 -30.83
CA ASP A 297 1.34 12.99 -31.71
C ASP A 297 0.25 14.01 -31.31
N ALA A 298 0.21 15.16 -31.99
CA ALA A 298 -0.74 16.22 -31.68
C ALA A 298 -2.23 15.80 -31.87
N ARG A 299 -2.51 14.85 -32.77
CA ARG A 299 -3.86 14.35 -33.05
C ARG A 299 -4.29 13.37 -31.97
N GLU A 300 -3.39 12.46 -31.59
CA GLU A 300 -3.59 11.51 -30.50
C GLU A 300 -3.74 12.21 -29.16
N TRP A 301 -2.91 13.23 -28.90
CA TRP A 301 -3.08 14.09 -27.73
C TRP A 301 -4.45 14.77 -27.76
N LYS A 302 -4.85 15.40 -28.87
CA LYS A 302 -6.13 16.10 -28.96
C LYS A 302 -7.32 15.18 -28.65
N SER A 303 -7.44 14.05 -29.34
CA SER A 303 -8.58 13.13 -29.16
C SER A 303 -8.50 12.37 -27.83
N GLY A 304 -7.30 11.92 -27.46
CA GLY A 304 -7.04 11.23 -26.19
C GLY A 304 -7.29 12.12 -24.97
N PHE A 305 -6.82 13.36 -24.99
CA PHE A 305 -7.03 14.34 -23.93
C PHE A 305 -8.51 14.75 -23.84
N ALA A 306 -9.20 14.92 -24.98
CA ALA A 306 -10.64 15.16 -24.98
C ALA A 306 -11.43 14.00 -24.36
N ALA A 307 -11.05 12.75 -24.65
CA ALA A 307 -11.65 11.58 -24.00
C ALA A 307 -11.32 11.56 -22.50
N MET A 308 -10.04 11.72 -22.13
CA MET A 308 -9.56 11.75 -20.75
C MET A 308 -10.27 12.82 -19.91
N SER A 309 -10.55 14.00 -20.48
CA SER A 309 -11.25 15.09 -19.78
C SER A 309 -12.66 14.72 -19.30
N LYS A 310 -13.25 13.64 -19.86
CA LYS A 310 -14.57 13.11 -19.54
C LYS A 310 -14.51 11.77 -18.78
N VAL A 311 -13.33 11.41 -18.26
CA VAL A 311 -13.13 10.20 -17.45
C VAL A 311 -13.00 10.60 -15.99
N GLY A 312 -13.88 10.05 -15.15
CA GLY A 312 -13.87 10.26 -13.70
C GLY A 312 -12.90 9.33 -12.95
N ASN A 313 -13.16 9.18 -11.64
CA ASN A 313 -12.37 8.38 -10.69
C ASN A 313 -12.13 6.92 -11.18
N TYR A 314 -10.99 6.32 -10.80
CA TYR A 314 -10.54 4.93 -11.02
C TYR A 314 -9.95 4.59 -12.39
N TYR A 315 -10.23 5.37 -13.43
CA TYR A 315 -9.67 5.12 -14.77
C TYR A 315 -8.77 6.25 -15.27
N LEU A 316 -8.82 7.43 -14.63
CA LEU A 316 -8.11 8.61 -15.10
C LEU A 316 -6.59 8.44 -15.04
N SER A 317 -6.06 7.77 -14.01
CA SER A 317 -4.64 7.40 -13.90
C SER A 317 -4.17 6.51 -15.05
N ASN A 318 -5.04 5.62 -15.57
CA ASN A 318 -4.71 4.80 -16.73
C ASN A 318 -4.53 5.65 -17.99
N TYR A 319 -5.42 6.61 -18.25
CA TYR A 319 -5.28 7.55 -19.37
C TYR A 319 -4.05 8.42 -19.21
N THR A 320 -3.80 8.93 -17.99
CA THR A 320 -2.60 9.72 -17.66
C THR A 320 -1.33 8.93 -17.95
N THR A 321 -1.31 7.64 -17.58
CA THR A 321 -0.19 6.74 -17.89
C THR A 321 0.03 6.66 -19.39
N GLN A 322 -1.02 6.46 -20.19
CA GLN A 322 -0.90 6.30 -21.64
C GLN A 322 -0.48 7.59 -22.35
N LEU A 323 -1.08 8.72 -22.00
CA LEU A 323 -0.96 9.99 -22.74
C LEU A 323 0.17 10.90 -22.25
N ILE A 324 0.69 10.66 -21.05
CA ILE A 324 1.73 11.48 -20.42
C ILE A 324 2.85 10.60 -19.85
N GLY A 325 2.51 9.66 -18.96
CA GLY A 325 3.50 8.99 -18.12
C GLY A 325 4.51 8.11 -18.85
N LYS A 326 4.05 7.36 -19.87
CA LYS A 326 4.90 6.42 -20.63
C LYS A 326 5.48 6.99 -21.92
N THR A 327 5.17 8.23 -22.27
CA THR A 327 5.45 8.77 -23.61
C THR A 327 6.94 9.09 -23.80
N ASP A 328 7.41 9.03 -25.04
CA ASP A 328 8.76 9.45 -25.45
C ASP A 328 8.89 10.95 -25.78
N ALA A 329 7.79 11.69 -25.66
CA ALA A 329 7.74 13.13 -25.85
C ALA A 329 8.77 13.87 -24.98
N SER A 330 9.21 15.04 -25.44
CA SER A 330 10.17 15.86 -24.70
C SER A 330 9.64 16.23 -23.31
N GLU A 331 10.54 16.41 -22.34
CA GLU A 331 10.16 16.81 -20.98
C GLU A 331 9.32 18.11 -20.97
N ALA A 332 9.64 19.06 -21.84
CA ALA A 332 8.89 20.31 -21.99
C ALA A 332 7.44 20.06 -22.44
N GLU A 333 7.25 19.16 -23.39
CA GLU A 333 5.93 18.79 -23.89
C GLU A 333 5.12 18.01 -22.84
N GLN A 334 5.74 17.07 -22.13
CA GLN A 334 5.07 16.35 -21.04
C GLN A 334 4.64 17.30 -19.92
N LYS A 335 5.48 18.29 -19.57
CA LYS A 335 5.14 19.34 -18.60
C LYS A 335 4.00 20.23 -19.08
N ASP A 336 3.96 20.59 -20.36
CA ASP A 336 2.84 21.35 -20.94
C ASP A 336 1.54 20.56 -20.89
N ARG A 337 1.57 19.25 -21.18
CA ARG A 337 0.42 18.36 -21.07
C ARG A 337 -0.10 18.22 -19.64
N ILE A 338 0.80 18.11 -18.66
CA ILE A 338 0.47 18.15 -17.24
C ILE A 338 -0.20 19.49 -16.88
N LYS A 339 0.31 20.60 -17.41
CA LYS A 339 -0.29 21.91 -17.22
C LYS A 339 -1.71 21.98 -17.78
N GLN A 340 -1.92 21.53 -19.02
CA GLN A 340 -3.25 21.47 -19.64
C GLN A 340 -4.24 20.65 -18.78
N TYR A 341 -3.78 19.51 -18.24
CA TYR A 341 -4.57 18.68 -17.32
C TYR A 341 -4.99 19.44 -16.06
N PHE A 342 -4.04 20.06 -15.35
CA PHE A 342 -4.34 20.80 -14.12
C PHE A 342 -5.12 22.09 -14.37
N ASP A 343 -4.95 22.74 -15.52
CA ASP A 343 -5.78 23.88 -15.93
C ASP A 343 -7.26 23.46 -16.07
N LEU A 344 -7.55 22.27 -16.61
CA LEU A 344 -8.93 21.74 -16.66
C LEU A 344 -9.45 21.39 -15.28
N ALA A 345 -8.62 20.78 -14.43
CA ALA A 345 -8.99 20.46 -13.04
C ALA A 345 -9.39 21.72 -12.27
N ALA A 346 -8.56 22.77 -12.33
CA ALA A 346 -8.82 24.07 -11.69
C ALA A 346 -10.08 24.76 -12.24
N GLN A 347 -10.44 24.50 -13.50
CA GLN A 347 -11.65 25.02 -14.12
C GLN A 347 -12.91 24.16 -13.91
N ASN A 348 -12.82 23.06 -13.14
CA ASN A 348 -13.90 22.07 -12.99
C ASN A 348 -14.38 21.49 -14.34
N LYS A 349 -13.44 21.27 -15.28
CA LYS A 349 -13.70 20.72 -16.62
C LYS A 349 -13.09 19.33 -16.84
N LEU A 350 -12.57 18.73 -15.78
CA LEU A 350 -11.99 17.39 -15.78
C LEU A 350 -12.92 16.42 -15.05
N GLY A 351 -13.15 15.23 -15.61
CA GLY A 351 -14.03 14.19 -15.03
C GLY A 351 -15.50 14.28 -15.44
N LEU A 352 -15.83 15.01 -16.51
CA LEU A 352 -17.21 15.27 -16.93
C LEU A 352 -18.04 13.98 -17.17
N PRO A 353 -19.37 13.99 -16.93
CA PRO A 353 -20.24 15.16 -16.69
C PRO A 353 -20.17 15.74 -15.26
N ARG A 354 -19.56 15.04 -14.31
CA ARG A 354 -19.37 15.53 -12.94
C ARG A 354 -17.90 15.77 -12.67
N ALA A 355 -17.51 17.03 -12.63
CA ALA A 355 -16.11 17.39 -12.39
C ALA A 355 -15.53 16.74 -11.12
N ILE A 356 -14.30 16.24 -11.22
CA ILE A 356 -13.54 15.76 -10.07
C ILE A 356 -12.89 16.94 -9.33
N SER A 357 -12.59 16.77 -8.04
CA SER A 357 -11.84 17.77 -7.28
C SER A 357 -10.40 17.88 -7.78
N PHE A 358 -9.78 19.02 -7.49
CA PHE A 358 -8.37 19.24 -7.78
C PHE A 358 -7.47 18.24 -7.03
N GLU A 359 -7.82 17.91 -5.78
CA GLU A 359 -7.14 16.90 -4.98
C GLU A 359 -7.19 15.51 -5.62
N LEU A 360 -8.35 15.10 -6.16
CA LEU A 360 -8.47 13.80 -6.82
C LEU A 360 -7.68 13.80 -8.14
N ALA A 361 -7.75 14.89 -8.91
CA ALA A 361 -6.94 15.05 -10.12
C ALA A 361 -5.43 14.94 -9.82
N TYR A 362 -4.98 15.53 -8.72
CA TYR A 362 -3.60 15.42 -8.27
C TYR A 362 -3.20 13.96 -7.96
N VAL A 363 -4.06 13.21 -7.25
CA VAL A 363 -3.80 11.79 -6.92
C VAL A 363 -3.75 10.93 -8.19
N GLU A 364 -4.73 11.09 -9.08
CA GLU A 364 -4.80 10.35 -10.36
C GLU A 364 -3.58 10.67 -11.25
N MET A 365 -3.10 11.91 -11.23
CA MET A 365 -1.87 12.30 -11.92
C MET A 365 -0.65 11.61 -11.31
N MET A 366 -0.48 11.65 -9.99
CA MET A 366 0.64 11.00 -9.30
C MET A 366 0.66 9.48 -9.56
N GLU A 367 -0.51 8.82 -9.53
CA GLU A 367 -0.65 7.40 -9.85
C GLU A 367 -0.31 7.11 -11.32
N GLY A 368 -0.82 7.91 -12.24
CA GLY A 368 -0.52 7.79 -13.68
C GLY A 368 0.96 8.01 -14.02
N LEU A 369 1.67 8.74 -13.16
CA LEU A 369 3.11 8.98 -13.27
C LEU A 369 3.95 8.04 -12.37
N SER A 370 3.36 6.99 -11.79
CA SER A 370 4.05 6.06 -10.87
C SER A 370 5.37 5.49 -11.42
N LYS A 371 5.49 5.32 -12.74
CA LYS A 371 6.72 4.84 -13.40
C LYS A 371 7.63 5.97 -13.94
N ASN A 372 7.23 7.23 -13.79
CA ASN A 372 7.95 8.41 -14.29
C ASN A 372 8.28 9.35 -13.11
N GLN A 373 9.35 9.01 -12.40
CA GLN A 373 9.75 9.72 -11.18
C GLN A 373 10.05 11.22 -11.41
N PRO A 374 10.79 11.65 -12.46
CA PRO A 374 11.04 13.08 -12.68
C PRO A 374 9.76 13.90 -12.81
N LEU A 375 8.74 13.38 -13.51
CA LEU A 375 7.46 14.06 -13.63
C LEU A 375 6.66 14.05 -12.32
N ARG A 376 6.67 12.97 -11.53
CA ARG A 376 6.06 12.97 -10.18
C ARG A 376 6.66 14.05 -9.28
N GLN A 377 7.99 14.18 -9.27
CA GLN A 377 8.66 15.22 -8.50
C GLN A 377 8.26 16.62 -8.99
N TYR A 378 8.20 16.84 -10.31
CA TYR A 378 7.72 18.09 -10.90
C TYR A 378 6.27 18.42 -10.50
N VAL A 379 5.38 17.43 -10.51
CA VAL A 379 3.97 17.60 -10.12
C VAL A 379 3.86 18.02 -8.66
N TYR A 380 4.59 17.33 -7.76
CA TYR A 380 4.62 17.72 -6.35
C TYR A 380 5.14 19.15 -6.17
N GLU A 381 6.27 19.48 -6.79
CA GLU A 381 6.91 20.79 -6.67
C GLU A 381 6.04 21.93 -7.19
N THR A 382 5.25 21.68 -8.23
CA THR A 382 4.45 22.72 -8.91
C THR A 382 3.04 22.86 -8.34
N TYR A 383 2.37 21.75 -7.99
CA TYR A 383 0.94 21.74 -7.70
C TYR A 383 0.58 21.41 -6.25
N ALA A 384 1.48 20.80 -5.45
CA ALA A 384 1.13 20.35 -4.10
C ALA A 384 0.75 21.51 -3.15
N ALA A 385 1.29 22.71 -3.36
CA ALA A 385 0.97 23.89 -2.55
C ALA A 385 -0.49 24.39 -2.70
N GLN A 386 -1.19 23.97 -3.76
CA GLN A 386 -2.59 24.34 -4.01
C GLN A 386 -3.58 23.38 -3.34
N LEU A 387 -3.10 22.25 -2.80
CA LEU A 387 -3.95 21.22 -2.21
C LEU A 387 -4.54 21.66 -0.88
N THR A 388 -5.78 21.26 -0.62
CA THR A 388 -6.43 21.35 0.69
C THR A 388 -6.69 19.95 1.25
N PRO A 389 -5.66 19.26 1.76
CA PRO A 389 -5.77 17.83 2.03
C PRO A 389 -6.56 17.53 3.30
N ASP A 390 -7.53 16.62 3.18
CA ASP A 390 -8.12 15.94 4.32
C ASP A 390 -7.11 14.92 4.92
N ASP A 391 -7.47 14.29 6.04
CA ASP A 391 -6.57 13.36 6.72
C ASP A 391 -6.20 12.13 5.89
N LYS A 392 -7.08 11.70 4.98
CA LYS A 392 -6.81 10.57 4.09
C LYS A 392 -5.79 10.96 3.02
N LEU A 393 -6.00 12.10 2.37
CA LEU A 393 -5.06 12.64 1.39
C LEU A 393 -3.72 12.95 2.04
N LYS A 394 -3.71 13.44 3.28
CA LYS A 394 -2.46 13.66 4.00
C LYS A 394 -1.65 12.37 4.16
N ALA A 395 -2.30 11.26 4.50
CA ALA A 395 -1.64 9.97 4.61
C ALA A 395 -1.11 9.47 3.25
N THR A 396 -1.87 9.71 2.17
CA THR A 396 -1.44 9.40 0.79
C THR A 396 -0.22 10.22 0.37
N LEU A 397 -0.24 11.54 0.60
CA LEU A 397 0.88 12.43 0.25
C LEU A 397 2.18 12.06 0.98
N PHE A 398 2.10 11.64 2.25
CA PHE A 398 3.25 11.12 2.98
C PHE A 398 3.84 9.87 2.29
N SER A 399 2.98 8.94 1.87
CA SER A 399 3.40 7.72 1.18
C SER A 399 4.03 8.03 -0.18
N GLU A 400 3.47 8.97 -0.94
CA GLU A 400 4.04 9.43 -2.21
C GLU A 400 5.43 10.05 -2.01
N LEU A 401 5.60 10.93 -1.03
CA LEU A 401 6.91 11.51 -0.70
C LEU A 401 7.93 10.46 -0.29
N SER A 402 7.49 9.49 0.53
CA SER A 402 8.32 8.37 0.97
C SER A 402 8.77 7.49 -0.21
N SER A 403 7.86 7.21 -1.15
CA SER A 403 8.17 6.42 -2.36
C SER A 403 9.14 7.17 -3.27
N MET A 404 8.87 8.45 -3.54
CA MET A 404 9.76 9.29 -4.35
C MET A 404 11.17 9.38 -3.75
N TYR A 405 11.29 9.52 -2.43
CA TYR A 405 12.59 9.49 -1.75
C TYR A 405 13.30 8.14 -1.90
N LYS A 406 12.58 7.03 -1.67
CA LYS A 406 13.14 5.68 -1.75
C LYS A 406 13.73 5.40 -3.13
N GLU A 407 12.97 5.75 -4.17
CA GLU A 407 13.31 5.50 -5.58
C GLU A 407 14.43 6.41 -6.11
N GLU A 408 14.68 7.56 -5.48
CA GLU A 408 15.72 8.50 -5.92
C GLU A 408 17.12 7.93 -5.70
N THR A 409 17.95 8.04 -6.74
CA THR A 409 19.31 7.49 -6.77
C THR A 409 20.38 8.58 -6.76
N HIS A 410 20.04 9.81 -7.18
CA HIS A 410 20.95 10.95 -7.15
C HIS A 410 21.05 11.51 -5.72
N PRO A 411 22.22 11.50 -5.06
CA PRO A 411 22.33 11.86 -3.65
C PRO A 411 21.84 13.28 -3.31
N GLN A 412 22.13 14.25 -4.18
CA GLN A 412 21.71 15.64 -3.99
C GLN A 412 20.18 15.76 -4.03
N ARG A 413 19.54 15.21 -5.06
CA ARG A 413 18.07 15.23 -5.18
C ARG A 413 17.40 14.43 -4.07
N LYS A 414 17.99 13.30 -3.66
CA LYS A 414 17.49 12.50 -2.53
C LYS A 414 17.44 13.29 -1.22
N THR A 415 18.49 14.08 -0.96
CA THR A 415 18.56 15.00 0.20
C THR A 415 17.47 16.08 0.11
N GLU A 416 17.21 16.63 -1.08
CA GLU A 416 16.13 17.60 -1.29
C GLU A 416 14.75 17.00 -0.99
N LEU A 417 14.49 15.78 -1.48
CA LEU A 417 13.23 15.05 -1.22
C LEU A 417 13.05 14.73 0.27
N MET A 418 14.13 14.42 0.99
CA MET A 418 14.09 14.29 2.45
C MET A 418 13.68 15.62 3.11
N GLY A 419 14.17 16.74 2.60
CA GLY A 419 13.72 18.07 3.01
C GLY A 419 12.23 18.33 2.73
N TRP A 420 11.69 17.82 1.62
CA TRP A 420 10.26 17.91 1.31
C TRP A 420 9.43 17.12 2.32
N LEU A 421 9.83 15.87 2.60
CA LEU A 421 9.19 15.02 3.59
C LEU A 421 9.22 15.67 4.99
N ALA A 422 10.35 16.25 5.39
CA ALA A 422 10.48 16.92 6.68
C ALA A 422 9.54 18.13 6.82
N ARG A 423 9.47 18.99 5.78
CA ARG A 423 8.52 20.12 5.76
C ARG A 423 7.07 19.63 5.83
N TYR A 424 6.76 18.58 5.09
CA TYR A 424 5.44 17.98 5.08
C TYR A 424 5.02 17.46 6.46
N VAL A 425 5.90 16.68 7.11
CA VAL A 425 5.69 16.13 8.46
C VAL A 425 5.49 17.24 9.49
N ASN A 426 6.27 18.31 9.42
CA ASN A 426 6.16 19.41 10.37
C ASN A 426 4.87 20.22 10.20
N ALA A 427 4.37 20.36 8.97
CA ALA A 427 3.19 21.15 8.65
C ALA A 427 1.86 20.40 8.87
N ASN A 428 1.88 19.06 9.00
CA ASN A 428 0.66 18.26 8.98
C ASN A 428 0.54 17.32 10.19
N ASP A 429 -0.63 17.36 10.83
CA ASP A 429 -1.09 16.38 11.81
C ASP A 429 -2.34 15.66 11.27
N TYR A 430 -2.42 14.35 11.53
CA TYR A 430 -3.55 13.47 11.18
C TYR A 430 -3.41 12.14 11.96
N PRO A 431 -4.47 11.32 12.09
CA PRO A 431 -4.51 10.18 13.02
C PRO A 431 -3.38 9.15 12.88
N LYS A 432 -2.79 8.99 11.68
CA LYS A 432 -1.70 8.03 11.42
C LYS A 432 -0.31 8.66 11.27
N ALA A 433 -0.18 9.98 11.46
CA ALA A 433 1.08 10.69 11.23
C ALA A 433 2.23 10.14 12.10
N HIS A 434 1.93 9.80 13.36
CA HIS A 434 2.92 9.23 14.28
C HIS A 434 3.42 7.84 13.86
N GLU A 435 2.54 7.00 13.32
CA GLU A 435 2.90 5.67 12.81
C GLU A 435 3.76 5.82 11.57
N GLN A 436 3.30 6.58 10.58
CA GLN A 436 4.01 6.76 9.32
C GLN A 436 5.41 7.36 9.49
N LEU A 437 5.59 8.34 10.40
CA LEU A 437 6.91 8.92 10.64
C LEU A 437 7.89 7.90 11.24
N TYR A 438 7.46 7.12 12.24
CA TYR A 438 8.33 6.11 12.86
C TYR A 438 8.55 4.89 11.96
N ASP A 439 7.54 4.47 11.21
CA ASP A 439 7.66 3.39 10.21
C ASP A 439 8.62 3.80 9.08
N PHE A 440 8.57 5.06 8.65
CA PHE A 440 9.53 5.58 7.70
C PHE A 440 10.96 5.56 8.25
N ALA A 441 11.16 6.04 9.48
CA ALA A 441 12.45 5.99 10.17
C ALA A 441 12.96 4.55 10.39
N TRP A 442 12.06 3.58 10.55
CA TRP A 442 12.40 2.17 10.71
C TRP A 442 13.05 1.57 9.47
N ASN A 443 12.76 2.07 8.27
CA ASN A 443 13.38 1.57 7.03
C ASN A 443 14.91 1.77 6.98
N PHE A 444 15.46 2.63 7.83
CA PHE A 444 16.90 2.85 7.95
C PHE A 444 17.59 1.83 8.88
N LYS A 445 16.82 0.97 9.56
CA LYS A 445 17.34 0.01 10.53
C LYS A 445 18.09 -1.12 9.83
N MET A 446 19.36 -1.29 10.19
CA MET A 446 20.17 -2.43 9.74
C MET A 446 19.75 -3.72 10.46
N THR A 447 19.92 -4.84 9.75
CA THR A 447 19.62 -6.20 10.23
C THR A 447 20.89 -7.03 10.36
N TYR A 448 20.76 -8.31 10.75
CA TYR A 448 21.87 -9.25 10.76
C TYR A 448 22.31 -9.73 9.36
N ASN A 449 21.51 -9.44 8.32
CA ASN A 449 21.79 -9.85 6.95
C ASN A 449 22.50 -8.73 6.18
N GLU A 450 23.77 -8.94 5.89
CA GLU A 450 24.60 -7.91 5.26
C GLU A 450 24.20 -7.57 3.83
N ALA A 451 23.69 -8.54 3.06
CA ALA A 451 23.19 -8.27 1.71
C ALA A 451 21.96 -7.33 1.73
N THR A 452 21.10 -7.47 2.74
CA THR A 452 19.98 -6.54 2.96
C THR A 452 20.47 -5.16 3.43
N ASN A 453 21.51 -5.12 4.25
CA ASN A 453 22.10 -3.88 4.72
C ASN A 453 22.73 -3.07 3.57
N ASP A 454 23.33 -3.71 2.56
CA ASP A 454 23.87 -3.02 1.39
C ASP A 454 22.80 -2.36 0.52
N VAL A 455 21.61 -2.95 0.42
CA VAL A 455 20.45 -2.29 -0.21
C VAL A 455 19.98 -1.13 0.66
N THR A 456 19.84 -1.36 1.97
CA THR A 456 19.37 -0.36 2.93
C THR A 456 20.28 0.87 2.97
N ARG A 457 21.60 0.70 2.96
CA ARG A 457 22.56 1.83 2.93
C ARG A 457 22.42 2.71 1.69
N ARG A 458 21.99 2.14 0.55
CA ARG A 458 21.77 2.87 -0.71
C ARG A 458 20.40 3.55 -0.74
N GLU A 459 19.35 2.86 -0.31
CA GLU A 459 17.98 3.39 -0.34
C GLU A 459 17.68 4.34 0.83
N PHE A 460 18.29 4.08 1.99
CA PHE A 460 18.05 4.75 3.27
C PHE A 460 19.38 5.05 4.00
N PRO A 461 20.20 5.97 3.47
CA PRO A 461 21.48 6.33 4.09
C PRO A 461 21.28 7.01 5.45
N GLU A 462 22.12 6.65 6.44
CA GLU A 462 21.98 7.16 7.82
C GLU A 462 22.13 8.70 7.90
N SER A 463 22.87 9.33 6.98
CA SER A 463 22.97 10.79 6.88
C SER A 463 21.61 11.48 6.78
N ASP A 464 20.71 10.89 6.01
CA ASP A 464 19.41 11.49 5.70
C ASP A 464 18.45 11.31 6.86
N LEU A 465 18.54 10.19 7.60
CA LEU A 465 17.83 10.02 8.87
C LEU A 465 18.31 11.01 9.93
N ARG A 466 19.62 11.30 10.00
CA ARG A 466 20.15 12.34 10.90
C ARG A 466 19.61 13.72 10.54
N MET A 467 19.52 14.03 9.24
CA MET A 467 18.88 15.27 8.78
C MET A 467 17.39 15.32 9.14
N LEU A 468 16.63 14.25 8.87
CA LEU A 468 15.19 14.19 9.18
C LEU A 468 14.92 14.36 10.68
N THR A 469 15.68 13.66 11.53
CA THR A 469 15.54 13.74 12.99
C THR A 469 15.88 15.12 13.54
N GLN A 470 16.80 15.85 12.91
CA GLN A 470 17.08 17.25 13.25
C GLN A 470 15.95 18.18 12.81
N LEU A 471 15.46 18.05 11.58
CA LEU A 471 14.40 18.91 11.03
C LEU A 471 13.02 18.66 11.67
N CYS A 472 12.73 17.43 12.09
CA CYS A 472 11.45 17.01 12.66
C CYS A 472 11.55 16.68 14.15
N ARG A 473 12.52 17.25 14.86
CA ARG A 473 12.78 16.96 16.29
C ARG A 473 11.52 17.01 17.14
N ASP A 474 10.75 18.08 17.02
CA ASP A 474 9.55 18.30 17.83
C ASP A 474 8.45 17.28 17.52
N LYS A 475 8.30 16.90 16.24
CA LYS A 475 7.35 15.86 15.82
C LYS A 475 7.74 14.49 16.34
N PHE A 476 9.01 14.10 16.23
CA PHE A 476 9.49 12.85 16.85
C PHE A 476 9.24 12.84 18.36
N ALA A 477 9.57 13.93 19.06
CA ALA A 477 9.34 14.03 20.50
C ALA A 477 7.86 13.90 20.87
N ALA A 478 6.98 14.63 20.18
CA ALA A 478 5.54 14.60 20.42
C ALA A 478 4.91 13.22 20.11
N TYR A 479 5.43 12.51 19.11
CA TYR A 479 4.88 11.24 18.64
C TYR A 479 5.44 10.01 19.37
N ALA A 480 6.54 10.15 20.12
CA ALA A 480 7.25 9.04 20.74
C ALA A 480 6.36 8.15 21.62
N LEU A 481 5.41 8.75 22.34
CA LEU A 481 4.52 8.05 23.26
C LEU A 481 3.15 7.68 22.66
N LEU A 482 2.87 8.13 21.43
CA LEU A 482 1.60 7.90 20.73
C LEU A 482 1.55 6.49 20.11
N THR A 483 1.49 5.49 20.97
CA THR A 483 1.24 4.09 20.61
C THR A 483 0.65 3.36 21.82
N PRO A 484 -0.29 2.41 21.62
CA PRO A 484 -0.79 1.60 22.72
C PRO A 484 0.21 0.51 23.15
N TYR A 485 1.23 0.20 22.34
CA TYR A 485 2.13 -0.92 22.57
C TYR A 485 3.37 -0.50 23.37
N PRO A 486 3.62 -1.09 24.56
CA PRO A 486 4.78 -0.73 25.40
C PRO A 486 6.12 -0.92 24.70
N SER A 487 6.30 -2.03 23.96
CA SER A 487 7.55 -2.30 23.22
C SER A 487 7.85 -1.22 22.18
N GLN A 488 6.82 -0.73 21.47
CA GLN A 488 6.99 0.36 20.52
C GLN A 488 7.33 1.68 21.22
N LYS A 489 6.81 1.94 22.42
CA LYS A 489 7.22 3.13 23.19
C LYS A 489 8.70 3.06 23.53
N ASP A 490 9.18 1.92 24.01
CA ASP A 490 10.58 1.71 24.33
C ASP A 490 11.46 1.89 23.09
N ASP A 491 11.09 1.30 21.95
CA ASP A 491 11.82 1.45 20.68
C ASP A 491 11.87 2.91 20.22
N ARG A 492 10.75 3.65 20.33
CA ARG A 492 10.67 5.07 19.94
C ARG A 492 11.47 5.98 20.88
N ILE A 493 11.47 5.69 22.19
CA ILE A 493 12.29 6.40 23.18
C ILE A 493 13.77 6.14 22.90
N ASN A 494 14.16 4.87 22.67
CA ASN A 494 15.53 4.50 22.34
C ASN A 494 16.00 5.18 21.05
N PHE A 495 15.13 5.24 20.05
CA PHE A 495 15.37 6.02 18.83
C PHE A 495 15.64 7.49 19.14
N CYS A 496 14.77 8.13 19.94
CA CYS A 496 14.95 9.53 20.32
C CYS A 496 16.25 9.77 21.09
N VAL A 497 16.66 8.88 21.99
CA VAL A 497 17.96 8.96 22.67
C VAL A 497 19.12 8.87 21.67
N LYS A 498 19.10 7.89 20.76
CA LYS A 498 20.15 7.68 19.75
C LYS A 498 20.35 8.91 18.86
N TYR A 499 19.26 9.58 18.48
CA TYR A 499 19.29 10.75 17.59
C TYR A 499 19.22 12.10 18.35
N ASN A 500 19.43 12.09 19.68
CA ASN A 500 19.46 13.29 20.52
C ASN A 500 18.19 14.17 20.39
N VAL A 501 17.03 13.51 20.37
CA VAL A 501 15.69 14.11 20.42
C VAL A 501 15.20 14.06 21.86
N ALA A 502 15.01 15.23 22.48
CA ALA A 502 14.52 15.32 23.85
C ALA A 502 13.03 14.98 23.91
N ILE A 503 12.63 14.19 24.93
CA ILE A 503 11.22 13.93 25.25
C ILE A 503 11.00 14.41 26.70
N PRO A 504 10.41 15.61 26.91
CA PRO A 504 10.19 16.17 28.24
C PRO A 504 9.47 15.19 29.18
N GLY A 505 10.00 15.03 30.40
CA GLY A 505 9.45 14.13 31.41
C GLY A 505 9.72 12.64 31.18
N VAL A 506 10.31 12.24 30.05
CA VAL A 506 10.68 10.85 29.76
C VAL A 506 12.19 10.69 29.67
N ILE A 507 12.83 11.47 28.80
CA ILE A 507 14.29 11.54 28.70
C ILE A 507 14.73 12.68 29.61
N PRO A 508 15.45 12.40 30.70
CA PRO A 508 15.85 13.42 31.66
C PRO A 508 16.83 14.41 31.02
N THR A 509 16.78 15.66 31.48
CA THR A 509 17.87 16.61 31.23
C THR A 509 19.15 16.15 31.90
N LEU A 510 20.28 16.80 31.58
CA LEU A 510 21.55 16.50 32.22
C LEU A 510 21.47 16.67 33.74
N GLU A 511 20.85 17.76 34.19
CA GLU A 511 20.71 18.11 35.61
C GLU A 511 19.79 17.13 36.33
N GLU A 512 18.68 16.73 35.70
CA GLU A 512 17.77 15.71 36.22
C GLU A 512 18.45 14.34 36.30
N ALA A 513 19.18 13.94 35.25
CA ALA A 513 19.93 12.70 35.24
C ALA A 513 20.97 12.66 36.37
N ASP A 514 21.73 13.74 36.56
CA ASP A 514 22.70 13.84 37.65
C ASP A 514 22.04 13.72 39.03
N ALA A 515 20.91 14.41 39.25
CA ALA A 515 20.16 14.33 40.49
C ALA A 515 19.61 12.93 40.76
N ILE A 516 19.02 12.27 39.75
CA ILE A 516 18.49 10.90 39.86
C ILE A 516 19.62 9.91 40.19
N LEU A 517 20.76 10.00 39.49
CA LEU A 517 21.90 9.13 39.70
C LEU A 517 22.58 9.31 41.07
N LYS A 518 22.49 10.50 41.67
CA LYS A 518 22.96 10.75 43.05
C LYS A 518 21.97 10.30 44.13
N GLY A 519 20.70 10.12 43.79
CA GLY A 519 19.64 9.74 44.72
C GLY A 519 19.72 8.30 45.25
N SER A 520 18.62 7.83 45.85
CA SER A 520 18.48 6.48 46.42
C SER A 520 17.50 5.58 45.66
N ASN A 521 16.69 6.12 44.75
CA ASN A 521 15.69 5.34 44.00
C ASN A 521 16.37 4.51 42.89
N LEU A 522 16.64 3.23 43.19
CA LEU A 522 17.32 2.31 42.27
C LEU A 522 16.56 2.07 40.97
N THR A 523 15.22 2.08 40.99
CA THR A 523 14.41 1.91 39.77
C THR A 523 14.62 3.06 38.79
N GLU A 524 14.58 4.30 39.28
CA GLU A 524 14.85 5.48 38.44
C GLU A 524 16.31 5.54 38.01
N GLN A 525 17.25 5.15 38.87
CA GLN A 525 18.67 5.05 38.50
C GLN A 525 18.87 4.06 37.34
N LEU A 526 18.29 2.87 37.44
CA LEU A 526 18.37 1.86 36.38
C LEU A 526 17.76 2.39 35.08
N ARG A 527 16.63 3.09 35.14
CA ARG A 527 15.97 3.69 33.98
C ARG A 527 16.89 4.70 33.28
N VAL A 528 17.45 5.66 34.02
CA VAL A 528 18.37 6.68 33.48
C VAL A 528 19.64 6.02 32.92
N MET A 529 20.19 5.02 33.59
CA MET A 529 21.37 4.31 33.11
C MET A 529 21.13 3.56 31.80
N LYS A 530 19.94 2.96 31.62
CA LYS A 530 19.57 2.33 30.34
C LYS A 530 19.53 3.34 29.20
N LEU A 531 19.01 4.54 29.44
CA LEU A 531 18.99 5.62 28.44
C LEU A 531 20.42 6.09 28.12
N LEU A 532 21.24 6.37 29.14
CA LEU A 532 22.63 6.80 28.93
C LEU A 532 23.47 5.77 28.15
N ALA A 533 23.24 4.47 28.37
CA ALA A 533 23.94 3.40 27.68
C ALA A 533 23.63 3.34 26.17
N LEU A 534 22.50 3.90 25.73
CA LEU A 534 22.12 3.98 24.32
C LEU A 534 22.75 5.19 23.60
N MET A 535 23.38 6.11 24.33
CA MET A 535 24.01 7.28 23.75
C MET A 535 25.41 6.93 23.23
N ASP A 536 25.67 7.28 21.97
CA ASP A 536 27.00 7.17 21.37
C ASP A 536 28.00 8.10 22.06
N THR A 537 27.55 9.30 22.46
CA THR A 537 28.34 10.32 23.18
C THR A 537 27.64 10.73 24.47
N PRO A 538 27.80 9.95 25.57
CA PRO A 538 27.19 10.32 26.84
C PRO A 538 27.73 11.66 27.38
N PRO A 539 27.01 12.36 28.27
CA PRO A 539 27.46 13.65 28.78
C PRO A 539 28.66 13.53 29.72
N ALA A 540 29.81 14.13 29.36
CA ALA A 540 31.04 14.09 30.17
C ALA A 540 30.86 14.64 31.60
N LYS A 541 29.93 15.59 31.80
CA LYS A 541 29.61 16.14 33.13
C LYS A 541 29.12 15.08 34.13
N LEU A 542 28.62 13.93 33.68
CA LEU A 542 28.17 12.84 34.54
C LEU A 542 29.30 11.89 34.97
N GLU A 543 30.51 12.00 34.41
CA GLU A 543 31.61 11.05 34.64
C GLU A 543 31.88 10.81 36.13
N ASN A 544 32.02 11.88 36.92
CA ASN A 544 32.26 11.75 38.37
C ASN A 544 31.09 11.06 39.10
N THR A 545 29.85 11.34 38.71
CA THR A 545 28.66 10.71 39.28
C THR A 545 28.65 9.21 38.95
N LEU A 546 28.99 8.83 37.73
CA LEU A 546 29.11 7.44 37.29
C LEU A 546 30.24 6.71 38.03
N VAL A 547 31.41 7.32 38.20
CA VAL A 547 32.52 6.74 38.97
C VAL A 547 32.13 6.48 40.42
N ASN A 548 31.35 7.38 41.03
CA ASN A 548 30.85 7.18 42.39
C ASN A 548 29.85 6.01 42.49
N LEU A 549 29.03 5.79 41.45
CA LEU A 549 28.08 4.67 41.40
C LEU A 549 28.76 3.30 41.39
N LEU A 550 29.95 3.18 40.80
CA LEU A 550 30.73 1.93 40.80
C LEU A 550 31.02 1.44 42.22
N ASN A 551 31.18 2.35 43.18
CA ASN A 551 31.47 2.00 44.57
C ASN A 551 30.23 1.96 45.48
N LYS A 552 29.06 2.33 44.97
CA LYS A 552 27.80 2.35 45.73
C LYS A 552 27.35 0.93 46.04
N LYS A 553 26.93 0.65 47.27
CA LYS A 553 26.38 -0.65 47.68
C LYS A 553 24.90 -0.49 48.02
N SER A 554 24.09 -1.47 47.62
CA SER A 554 22.70 -1.62 48.04
C SER A 554 22.56 -2.92 48.83
N LEU A 555 21.99 -2.85 50.03
CA LEU A 555 21.73 -4.03 50.85
C LEU A 555 20.36 -4.66 50.55
N GLU A 556 19.41 -3.82 50.12
CA GLU A 556 18.01 -4.21 49.88
C GLU A 556 17.80 -4.80 48.48
N ASP A 557 18.47 -4.24 47.47
CA ASP A 557 18.39 -4.72 46.08
C ASP A 557 19.76 -4.70 45.41
N LYS A 558 20.51 -5.78 45.67
CA LYS A 558 21.84 -6.01 45.11
C LYS A 558 21.78 -6.21 43.59
N THR A 559 20.76 -6.88 43.08
CA THR A 559 20.65 -7.23 41.66
C THR A 559 20.48 -5.97 40.80
N THR A 560 19.58 -5.06 41.19
CA THR A 560 19.39 -3.79 40.47
C THR A 560 20.65 -2.92 40.57
N MET A 561 21.31 -2.88 41.73
CA MET A 561 22.55 -2.13 41.89
C MET A 561 23.67 -2.68 40.98
N ASN A 562 23.82 -4.00 40.91
CA ASN A 562 24.79 -4.63 40.01
C ASN A 562 24.49 -4.28 38.54
N ASN A 563 23.22 -4.32 38.12
CA ASN A 563 22.82 -3.92 36.76
C ASN A 563 23.15 -2.45 36.46
N ILE A 564 22.90 -1.54 37.42
CA ILE A 564 23.28 -0.12 37.31
C ILE A 564 24.79 0.03 37.15
N GLN A 565 25.59 -0.72 37.92
CA GLN A 565 27.05 -0.69 37.84
C GLN A 565 27.57 -1.24 36.52
N THR A 566 27.01 -2.35 36.02
CA THR A 566 27.31 -2.88 34.70
C THR A 566 27.06 -1.83 33.61
N LEU A 567 25.91 -1.14 33.65
CA LEU A 567 25.61 -0.06 32.72
C LEU A 567 26.56 1.13 32.89
N ALA A 568 26.95 1.46 34.13
CA ALA A 568 27.90 2.56 34.39
C ALA A 568 29.27 2.27 33.77
N ILE A 569 29.73 1.03 33.81
CA ILE A 569 30.93 0.58 33.11
C ILE A 569 30.79 0.83 31.60
N SER A 570 29.68 0.40 30.98
CA SER A 570 29.43 0.59 29.55
C SER A 570 29.39 2.08 29.16
N VAL A 571 28.71 2.92 29.95
CA VAL A 571 28.62 4.37 29.70
C VAL A 571 29.98 5.05 29.84
N LEU A 572 30.77 4.70 30.87
CA LEU A 572 32.14 5.20 31.05
C LEU A 572 33.08 4.75 29.91
N GLY A 573 32.86 3.55 29.37
CA GLY A 573 33.52 3.06 28.16
C GLY A 573 33.20 3.90 26.93
N ASN A 574 31.92 4.20 26.68
CA ASN A 574 31.49 5.06 25.58
C ASN A 574 32.01 6.50 25.73
N LEU A 575 32.11 7.00 26.97
CA LEU A 575 32.75 8.29 27.30
C LEU A 575 34.26 8.31 27.05
N LYS A 576 34.90 7.15 26.91
CA LYS A 576 36.36 7.00 26.89
C LYS A 576 37.03 7.66 28.11
N THR A 577 36.53 7.32 29.29
CA THR A 577 37.00 7.88 30.56
C THR A 577 38.53 7.78 30.72
N VAL A 578 39.12 8.85 31.28
CA VAL A 578 40.54 8.87 31.71
C VAL A 578 40.67 8.73 33.23
N ASN A 579 39.55 8.51 33.93
CA ASN A 579 39.52 8.43 35.38
C ASN A 579 40.15 7.11 35.85
N ALA A 580 41.29 7.21 36.53
CA ALA A 580 42.02 6.04 37.03
C ALA A 580 41.15 5.13 37.93
N LYS A 581 40.27 5.69 38.76
CA LYS A 581 39.41 4.88 39.64
C LYS A 581 38.42 4.02 38.86
N ALA A 582 37.86 4.56 37.77
CA ALA A 582 36.96 3.80 36.90
C ALA A 582 37.71 2.68 36.17
N ILE A 583 38.88 2.99 35.62
CA ILE A 583 39.74 2.01 34.94
C ILE A 583 40.17 0.90 35.90
N ASP A 584 40.62 1.25 37.11
CA ASP A 584 41.03 0.28 38.13
C ASP A 584 39.86 -0.62 38.56
N TYR A 585 38.65 -0.06 38.68
CA TYR A 585 37.44 -0.84 38.95
C TYR A 585 37.15 -1.85 37.84
N MET A 586 37.22 -1.43 36.57
CA MET A 586 37.01 -2.32 35.42
C MET A 586 38.07 -3.43 35.36
N VAL A 587 39.34 -3.11 35.62
CA VAL A 587 40.43 -4.10 35.67
C VAL A 587 40.23 -5.09 36.83
N ALA A 588 39.72 -4.63 37.96
CA ALA A 588 39.42 -5.47 39.12
C ALA A 588 38.22 -6.42 38.88
N ALA A 589 37.32 -6.11 37.95
CA ALA A 589 36.19 -6.97 37.59
C ALA A 589 36.59 -8.19 36.72
N LEU A 590 37.66 -8.07 35.93
CA LEU A 590 38.10 -9.10 34.97
C LEU A 590 38.31 -10.53 35.52
N PRO A 591 38.81 -10.73 36.76
CA PRO A 591 38.97 -12.08 37.31
C PRO A 591 37.65 -12.84 37.53
N HIS A 592 36.51 -12.16 37.52
CA HIS A 592 35.19 -12.74 37.76
C HIS A 592 34.49 -13.13 36.47
N TYR A 593 33.38 -13.88 36.59
CA TYR A 593 32.51 -14.25 35.47
C TYR A 593 31.14 -13.61 35.69
N GLY A 594 30.73 -12.71 34.79
CA GLY A 594 29.49 -11.95 34.93
C GLY A 594 29.31 -10.89 33.84
N ASN A 595 28.14 -10.26 33.83
CA ASN A 595 27.80 -9.19 32.88
C ASN A 595 28.69 -7.95 33.05
N ASP A 596 29.11 -7.67 34.29
CA ASP A 596 30.09 -6.63 34.63
C ASP A 596 31.48 -6.90 34.06
N THR A 597 31.94 -8.16 34.07
CA THR A 597 33.19 -8.55 33.41
C THR A 597 33.15 -8.31 31.91
N GLU A 598 32.08 -8.73 31.23
CA GLU A 598 31.95 -8.51 29.78
C GLU A 598 31.83 -7.02 29.45
N ALA A 599 31.05 -6.26 30.21
CA ALA A 599 30.99 -4.81 30.07
C ALA A 599 32.36 -4.15 30.29
N ALA A 600 33.14 -4.61 31.28
CA ALA A 600 34.48 -4.10 31.55
C ALA A 600 35.45 -4.38 30.40
N LYS A 601 35.43 -5.59 29.82
CA LYS A 601 36.24 -5.94 28.64
C LYS A 601 35.94 -4.99 27.49
N GLU A 602 34.67 -4.80 27.15
CA GLU A 602 34.26 -3.89 26.07
C GLU A 602 34.63 -2.43 26.36
N ALA A 603 34.37 -1.97 27.58
CA ALA A 603 34.65 -0.59 27.99
C ALA A 603 36.15 -0.28 27.94
N LEU A 604 37.00 -1.19 28.45
CA LEU A 604 38.46 -1.02 28.42
C LEU A 604 38.98 -0.93 26.99
N VAL A 605 38.49 -1.78 26.07
CA VAL A 605 38.83 -1.69 24.64
C VAL A 605 38.41 -0.34 24.05
N LYS A 606 37.19 0.15 24.34
CA LYS A 606 36.70 1.45 23.86
C LYS A 606 37.51 2.63 24.41
N ILE A 607 37.93 2.56 25.68
CA ILE A 607 38.78 3.57 26.33
C ILE A 607 40.14 3.65 25.63
N GLY A 608 40.77 2.50 25.33
CA GLY A 608 42.04 2.43 24.61
C GLY A 608 43.23 2.88 25.47
N LYS A 609 44.08 3.76 24.91
CA LYS A 609 45.36 4.20 25.50
C LYS A 609 45.34 4.53 27.01
N PRO A 610 44.34 5.24 27.57
CA PRO A 610 44.29 5.53 29.02
C PRO A 610 44.27 4.27 29.91
N ALA A 611 43.71 3.16 29.43
CA ALA A 611 43.60 1.91 30.20
C ALA A 611 44.86 1.03 30.16
N VAL A 612 45.74 1.23 29.17
CA VAL A 612 46.90 0.36 28.90
C VAL A 612 47.80 0.22 30.13
N LYS A 613 48.13 1.33 30.81
CA LYS A 613 49.01 1.29 31.99
C LYS A 613 48.45 0.40 33.10
N ALA A 614 47.16 0.52 33.42
CA ALA A 614 46.53 -0.27 34.46
C ALA A 614 46.47 -1.76 34.09
N LEU A 615 46.15 -2.06 32.83
CA LEU A 615 46.15 -3.42 32.29
C LEU A 615 47.54 -4.06 32.34
N THR A 616 48.58 -3.36 31.90
CA THR A 616 49.97 -3.83 31.95
C THR A 616 50.41 -4.07 33.39
N MET A 617 50.13 -3.13 34.30
CA MET A 617 50.46 -3.30 35.72
C MET A 617 49.73 -4.49 36.35
N ARG A 618 48.49 -4.79 35.95
CA ARG A 618 47.77 -5.96 36.43
C ARG A 618 48.34 -7.25 35.84
N LEU A 619 48.65 -7.26 34.54
CA LEU A 619 49.30 -8.37 33.84
C LEU A 619 50.65 -8.69 34.49
N ASP A 620 51.41 -7.66 34.86
CA ASP A 620 52.74 -7.82 35.43
C ASP A 620 52.73 -8.53 36.79
N LYS A 621 51.61 -8.48 37.51
CA LYS A 621 51.41 -9.12 38.82
C LYS A 621 50.81 -10.52 38.74
N THR A 622 50.53 -11.02 37.53
CA THR A 622 49.98 -12.38 37.35
C THR A 622 51.06 -13.45 37.49
N THR A 623 50.63 -14.65 37.85
CA THR A 623 51.44 -15.87 37.93
C THR A 623 50.91 -16.93 36.95
N ASP A 624 51.60 -18.05 36.80
CA ASP A 624 51.15 -19.17 35.95
C ASP A 624 49.78 -19.74 36.35
N GLN A 625 49.36 -19.54 37.61
CA GLN A 625 48.04 -19.96 38.10
C GLN A 625 46.90 -19.04 37.59
N ASP A 626 47.24 -17.85 37.08
CA ASP A 626 46.30 -16.84 36.61
C ASP A 626 46.04 -16.91 35.10
N GLY A 627 46.23 -18.08 34.47
CA GLY A 627 46.18 -18.24 33.00
C GLY A 627 44.92 -17.66 32.34
N GLY A 628 43.75 -17.80 32.98
CA GLY A 628 42.50 -17.20 32.47
C GLY A 628 42.52 -15.67 32.48
N LEU A 629 43.05 -15.05 33.54
CA LEU A 629 43.18 -13.60 33.65
C LEU A 629 44.28 -13.07 32.72
N GLN A 630 45.40 -13.79 32.58
CA GLN A 630 46.45 -13.49 31.61
C GLN A 630 45.89 -13.44 30.20
N HIS A 631 45.14 -14.47 29.79
CA HIS A 631 44.48 -14.54 28.49
C HIS A 631 43.60 -13.30 28.27
N GLN A 632 42.70 -12.98 29.21
CA GLN A 632 41.79 -11.83 29.07
C GLN A 632 42.53 -10.48 28.94
N LEU A 633 43.51 -10.21 29.82
CA LEU A 633 44.28 -8.96 29.80
C LEU A 633 45.02 -8.79 28.47
N ILE A 634 45.62 -9.87 27.97
CA ILE A 634 46.36 -9.87 26.70
C ILE A 634 45.40 -9.70 25.51
N THR A 635 44.24 -10.36 25.51
CA THR A 635 43.22 -10.18 24.46
C THR A 635 42.73 -8.73 24.40
N ILE A 636 42.49 -8.09 25.55
CA ILE A 636 42.08 -6.68 25.60
C ILE A 636 43.18 -5.79 25.00
N LEU A 637 44.43 -5.96 25.44
CA LEU A 637 45.58 -5.19 24.92
C LEU A 637 45.76 -5.41 23.41
N GLY A 638 45.59 -6.63 22.91
CA GLY A 638 45.64 -6.92 21.48
C GLY A 638 44.54 -6.23 20.68
N LYS A 639 43.30 -6.20 21.19
CA LYS A 639 42.17 -5.48 20.56
C LYS A 639 42.38 -3.96 20.49
N MET A 640 43.21 -3.39 21.36
CA MET A 640 43.59 -1.97 21.29
C MET A 640 44.62 -1.70 20.16
N GLY A 641 45.26 -2.73 19.63
CA GLY A 641 46.28 -2.61 18.58
C GLY A 641 47.41 -1.67 18.98
N LYS A 642 47.76 -0.73 18.10
CA LYS A 642 48.90 0.20 18.27
C LYS A 642 48.83 1.04 19.55
N ASP A 643 47.64 1.28 20.10
CA ASP A 643 47.49 2.03 21.35
C ASP A 643 48.13 1.30 22.55
N ALA A 644 48.26 -0.02 22.48
CA ALA A 644 48.85 -0.86 23.52
C ALA A 644 50.37 -1.09 23.38
N ALA A 645 51.07 -0.34 22.51
CA ALA A 645 52.51 -0.51 22.27
C ALA A 645 53.39 -0.53 23.54
N THR A 646 53.03 0.24 24.57
CA THR A 646 53.79 0.24 25.84
C THR A 646 53.69 -1.07 26.63
N ALA A 647 52.74 -1.96 26.30
CA ALA A 647 52.55 -3.25 26.94
C ALA A 647 53.38 -4.38 26.30
N GLU A 648 54.00 -4.15 25.13
CA GLU A 648 54.70 -5.16 24.32
C GLU A 648 55.70 -5.98 25.14
N LYS A 649 56.55 -5.30 25.93
CA LYS A 649 57.56 -5.97 26.77
C LYS A 649 56.95 -6.91 27.81
N SER A 650 55.83 -6.51 28.42
CA SER A 650 55.13 -7.34 29.40
C SER A 650 54.47 -8.54 28.73
N ILE A 651 53.87 -8.36 27.55
CA ILE A 651 53.28 -9.46 26.77
C ILE A 651 54.37 -10.46 26.33
N GLN A 652 55.50 -9.96 25.81
CA GLN A 652 56.64 -10.81 25.42
C GLN A 652 57.21 -11.61 26.59
N ARG A 653 57.28 -10.99 27.79
CA ARG A 653 57.68 -11.69 29.01
C ARG A 653 56.73 -12.85 29.33
N ILE A 654 55.42 -12.61 29.30
CA ILE A 654 54.42 -13.66 29.55
C ILE A 654 54.51 -14.77 28.49
N LEU A 655 54.63 -14.41 27.21
CA LEU A 655 54.79 -15.36 26.10
C LEU A 655 55.99 -16.32 26.32
N THR A 656 57.09 -15.80 26.86
CA THR A 656 58.32 -16.58 27.11
C THR A 656 58.17 -17.55 28.29
N ILE A 657 57.40 -17.19 29.32
CA ILE A 657 57.30 -17.99 30.56
C ILE A 657 56.07 -18.89 30.62
N THR A 658 54.99 -18.53 29.91
CA THR A 658 53.70 -19.23 30.05
C THR A 658 53.76 -20.65 29.48
N ARG A 659 53.11 -21.58 30.18
CA ARG A 659 52.88 -22.96 29.71
C ARG A 659 51.50 -23.17 29.11
N ASN A 660 50.61 -22.17 29.21
CA ASN A 660 49.23 -22.24 28.74
C ASN A 660 49.17 -21.92 27.23
N SER A 661 48.62 -22.85 26.42
CA SER A 661 48.52 -22.70 24.97
C SER A 661 47.63 -21.55 24.53
N GLU A 662 46.52 -21.31 25.24
CA GLU A 662 45.58 -20.22 24.93
C GLU A 662 46.22 -18.86 25.20
N VAL A 663 46.96 -18.74 26.31
CA VAL A 663 47.70 -17.51 26.66
C VAL A 663 48.80 -17.24 25.63
N ARG A 664 49.51 -18.28 25.18
CA ARG A 664 50.52 -18.18 24.13
C ARG A 664 49.92 -17.64 22.83
N TYR A 665 48.84 -18.26 22.36
CA TYR A 665 48.14 -17.83 21.15
C TYR A 665 47.64 -16.39 21.24
N ALA A 666 47.01 -16.02 22.36
CA ALA A 666 46.54 -14.65 22.57
C ALA A 666 47.70 -13.63 22.59
N ALA A 667 48.85 -14.00 23.17
CA ALA A 667 50.03 -13.13 23.21
C ALA A 667 50.64 -12.90 21.83
N GLU A 668 50.76 -13.96 21.02
CA GLU A 668 51.23 -13.86 19.63
C GLU A 668 50.30 -12.96 18.80
N ALA A 669 48.98 -13.21 18.86
CA ALA A 669 47.99 -12.40 18.16
C ALA A 669 47.99 -10.93 18.62
N ALA A 670 48.15 -10.68 19.93
CA ALA A 670 48.21 -9.32 20.46
C ALA A 670 49.48 -8.59 20.00
N LEU A 671 50.65 -9.24 20.04
CA LEU A 671 51.91 -8.65 19.54
C LEU A 671 51.83 -8.32 18.06
N GLN A 672 51.20 -9.19 17.26
CA GLN A 672 50.95 -8.92 15.84
C GLN A 672 50.07 -7.67 15.65
N ALA A 673 48.93 -7.60 16.35
CA ALA A 673 48.01 -6.46 16.28
C ALA A 673 48.66 -5.13 16.75
N ILE A 674 49.56 -5.19 17.74
CA ILE A 674 50.33 -4.04 18.24
C ILE A 674 51.40 -3.60 17.22
N GLY A 675 52.12 -4.57 16.64
CA GLY A 675 53.19 -4.34 15.67
C GLY A 675 52.70 -3.84 14.30
N GLY A 676 51.43 -4.07 13.97
CA GLY A 676 50.81 -3.61 12.72
C GLY A 676 51.15 -4.44 11.48
N ASN A 677 51.47 -5.74 11.67
CA ASN A 677 51.75 -6.71 10.61
C ASN A 677 50.59 -7.66 10.35
#